data_AF-A0A5N4AWM6-F1
#
_entry.id   AF-A0A5N4AWM6-F1
#
_cell.length_a   1.000
_cell.length_b   1.000
_cell.length_c   1.000
_cell.angle_alpha   90.00
_cell.angle_beta   90.00
_cell.angle_gamma   90.00
#
_symmetry.space_group_name_H-M   'P 1'
#
loop_
_entity.id
_entity.type
_entity.pdbx_description
1 polymer ?
#
loop_
_entity_poly.entity_id
_entity_poly.type
_entity_poly.pdbx_seq_one_letter_code
_entity_poly.pdbx_strand_id
1 'polypeptide(L)'
;MSTQWIINCGNVLLLDMDDDALKNKILCENHFLASCIRSGGGKKHLHIFAVPLKYDVKTGDIVLNGNELEIDGLIEDVSNLVVKKSISDKTYAAASSNNLHFTGQDLLETRHNDSVHLSSSTILDDIIGMPIVQHVNQNQEQNLLGLKQKIRKLSSALKNTKLTNTRLRKRLSFSISNSQSQLKNKSTEVQTFVQMQLYHRKRTSWTPSEKRLALSFYYKSPSNYKFMLDLGFVLPSVSTIRTWLKVNNLKTGENNNLIEKLNAKVKQMTNTEKQCVVLYDEIALKKGLNYNHYHDFIEGFQDYGDLGRREVLANQALLFFVRGLFCNWKMPFSYYVSSGPVKGEVISTLLQKVLQKLQDIGLVPRMVVCDQGSNNRKALASLGASKDNVKIFINGMEIYTCFDTPHLIKSLRNNFMNTKLKIVVDGNEVSWHDFVDTYKIDHKSNVTRAMLKITDTHVNPTTFQKMKVKYAVQVFSHSVAAAIATCAETGEVRSRTAKNTASFLKYINDTFDCLNSRVVKAANPYNCGLSTYNTFTTTRLAEALQYFQKIEIFENGRARNNIYCIEGFQWTIRAILGLWDSLVKDDYKYMLTSRINQDPLENFFSVIRNRNGYNAQPTVKQFRIALQHNMHIRLQAPVDGANCEVDADDILELYDNHDHPNNSTSKDYQREVYTSCNDNDLEVEYDCD
;
A
#
# COMPACT_ATOMS: atom_id res chain seq x y z
N MET A 1 38.09 24.23 -14.18
CA MET A 1 37.27 25.47 -14.13
C MET A 1 37.72 26.40 -13.00
N SER A 2 38.99 26.35 -12.57
CA SER A 2 39.48 27.05 -11.36
C SER A 2 40.83 27.76 -11.54
N THR A 3 41.34 27.94 -12.76
CA THR A 3 42.71 28.45 -12.97
C THR A 3 42.78 29.97 -13.04
N GLN A 4 41.73 30.67 -13.49
CA GLN A 4 41.84 32.10 -13.76
C GLN A 4 41.99 32.95 -12.47
N TRP A 5 41.32 32.60 -11.37
CA TRP A 5 41.52 33.31 -10.09
C TRP A 5 42.90 33.03 -9.48
N ILE A 6 43.47 31.83 -9.70
CA ILE A 6 44.84 31.48 -9.27
C ILE A 6 45.86 32.28 -10.06
N ILE A 7 45.64 32.47 -11.37
CA ILE A 7 46.47 33.37 -12.19
C ILE A 7 46.36 34.81 -11.66
N ASN A 8 45.14 35.25 -11.34
CA ASN A 8 44.90 36.61 -10.85
C ASN A 8 45.42 36.86 -9.43
N CYS A 9 45.70 35.83 -8.61
CA CYS A 9 46.25 36.01 -7.27
C CYS A 9 47.76 36.31 -7.27
N GLY A 10 48.45 36.06 -8.39
CA GLY A 10 49.89 36.29 -8.52
C GLY A 10 50.78 35.40 -7.64
N ASN A 11 50.21 34.40 -6.95
CA ASN A 11 50.95 33.47 -6.12
C ASN A 11 51.39 32.26 -6.94
N VAL A 12 52.66 32.27 -7.35
CA VAL A 12 53.26 31.22 -8.20
C VAL A 12 53.19 29.83 -7.54
N LEU A 13 53.22 29.76 -6.21
CA LEU A 13 53.17 28.49 -5.48
C LEU A 13 51.84 27.75 -5.66
N LEU A 14 50.74 28.46 -5.95
CA LEU A 14 49.43 27.85 -6.18
C LEU A 14 49.26 27.34 -7.62
N LEU A 15 50.08 27.83 -8.57
CA LEU A 15 50.07 27.37 -9.96
C LEU A 15 50.76 26.00 -10.11
N ASP A 16 51.71 25.69 -9.21
CA ASP A 16 52.48 24.44 -9.23
C ASP A 16 51.82 23.31 -8.41
N MET A 17 50.65 23.55 -7.80
CA MET A 17 49.93 22.54 -7.01
C MET A 17 49.05 21.63 -7.89
N ASP A 18 48.94 20.37 -7.50
CA ASP A 18 48.07 19.38 -8.14
C ASP A 18 46.58 19.65 -7.86
N ASP A 19 45.73 19.29 -8.82
CA ASP A 19 44.28 19.51 -8.77
C ASP A 19 43.60 18.87 -7.55
N ASP A 20 44.16 17.79 -6.99
CA ASP A 20 43.62 17.10 -5.82
C ASP A 20 44.06 17.76 -4.49
N ALA A 21 45.27 18.31 -4.39
CA ALA A 21 45.65 19.15 -3.25
C ALA A 21 44.85 20.46 -3.21
N LEU A 22 44.56 21.06 -4.37
CA LEU A 22 43.74 22.28 -4.48
C LEU A 22 42.29 22.06 -4.00
N LYS A 23 41.69 20.89 -4.27
CA LYS A 23 40.33 20.56 -3.79
C LYS A 23 40.20 20.48 -2.28
N ASN A 24 41.31 20.20 -1.58
CA ASN A 24 41.32 20.00 -0.12
C ASN A 24 41.70 21.28 0.66
N LYS A 25 41.94 22.41 -0.02
CA LYS A 25 42.20 23.70 0.63
C LYS A 25 40.92 24.53 0.73
N ILE A 26 40.70 25.11 1.91
CA ILE A 26 39.57 26.00 2.19
C ILE A 26 40.03 27.44 2.02
N LEU A 27 39.31 28.22 1.21
CA LEU A 27 39.54 29.65 1.03
C LEU A 27 38.71 30.43 2.06
N CYS A 28 39.33 31.37 2.76
CA CYS A 28 38.62 32.29 3.63
C CYS A 28 37.95 33.39 2.79
N GLU A 29 36.66 33.62 3.02
CA GLU A 29 35.85 34.55 2.24
C GLU A 29 36.24 36.02 2.43
N ASN A 30 36.88 36.36 3.54
CA ASN A 30 37.29 37.72 3.87
C ASN A 30 38.41 38.27 2.97
N HIS A 31 39.06 37.42 2.17
CA HIS A 31 40.06 37.84 1.19
C HIS A 31 39.45 38.26 -0.15
N PHE A 32 38.13 38.23 -0.31
CA PHE A 32 37.47 38.57 -1.57
C PHE A 32 36.31 39.54 -1.34
N LEU A 33 36.05 40.42 -2.31
CA LEU A 33 34.86 41.26 -2.29
C LEU A 33 33.59 40.39 -2.32
N ALA A 34 32.55 40.81 -1.59
CA ALA A 34 31.28 40.07 -1.53
C ALA A 34 30.63 39.89 -2.93
N SER A 35 30.84 40.84 -3.85
CA SER A 35 30.39 40.76 -5.25
C SER A 35 31.02 39.61 -6.04
N CYS A 36 32.17 39.10 -5.58
CA CYS A 36 32.87 37.98 -6.20
C CYS A 36 32.39 36.61 -5.71
N ILE A 37 31.46 36.54 -4.75
CA ILE A 37 30.96 35.29 -4.15
C ILE A 37 29.50 35.08 -4.57
N ARG A 38 29.20 33.95 -5.23
CA ARG A 38 27.84 33.54 -5.58
C ARG A 38 27.35 32.48 -4.58
N SER A 39 26.17 32.68 -4.02
CA SER A 39 25.52 31.69 -3.14
C SER A 39 24.44 30.95 -3.91
N GLY A 40 24.53 29.62 -4.00
CA GLY A 40 23.52 28.78 -4.65
C GLY A 40 23.56 27.35 -4.12
N GLY A 41 22.41 26.82 -3.68
CA GLY A 41 22.30 25.42 -3.23
C GLY A 41 23.09 25.07 -1.96
N GLY A 42 23.19 25.99 -1.00
CA GLY A 42 23.87 25.77 0.28
C GLY A 42 25.40 25.75 0.22
N LYS A 43 26.00 26.07 -0.95
CA LYS A 43 27.45 26.22 -1.14
C LYS A 43 27.77 27.60 -1.71
N LYS A 44 28.81 28.25 -1.19
CA LYS A 44 29.36 29.51 -1.71
C LYS A 44 30.39 29.18 -2.79
N HIS A 45 30.30 29.84 -3.94
CA HIS A 45 31.21 29.68 -5.07
C HIS A 45 31.87 31.01 -5.43
N LEU A 46 33.18 30.99 -5.66
CA LEU A 46 33.93 32.17 -6.10
C LEU A 46 33.76 32.40 -7.61
N HIS A 47 33.64 33.65 -8.04
CA HIS A 47 33.59 34.02 -9.45
C HIS A 47 34.91 33.69 -10.15
N ILE A 48 34.84 33.30 -11.43
CA ILE A 48 36.03 32.86 -12.17
C ILE A 48 37.09 33.97 -12.35
N PHE A 49 36.68 35.23 -12.28
CA PHE A 49 37.55 36.40 -12.38
C PHE A 49 37.83 37.09 -11.04
N ALA A 50 37.55 36.45 -9.90
CA ALA A 50 37.79 37.04 -8.59
C ALA A 50 39.28 37.32 -8.36
N VAL A 51 39.57 38.47 -7.75
CA VAL A 51 40.93 38.91 -7.38
C VAL A 51 40.99 39.01 -5.86
N PRO A 52 41.96 38.35 -5.18
CA PRO A 52 42.11 38.47 -3.74
C PRO A 52 42.56 39.89 -3.32
N LEU A 53 42.02 40.38 -2.20
CA LEU A 53 42.43 41.62 -1.58
C LEU A 53 43.73 41.42 -0.79
N LYS A 54 44.59 42.46 -0.75
CA LYS A 54 45.78 42.46 0.11
C LYS A 54 45.35 42.49 1.58
N TYR A 55 45.85 41.53 2.34
CA TYR A 55 45.50 41.32 3.75
C TYR A 55 46.76 41.43 4.61
N ASP A 56 46.73 42.28 5.64
CA ASP A 56 47.82 42.34 6.61
C ASP A 56 47.56 41.33 7.74
N VAL A 57 48.38 40.29 7.78
CA VAL A 57 48.28 39.17 8.73
C VAL A 57 48.49 39.62 10.18
N LYS A 58 49.10 40.78 10.42
CA LYS A 58 49.37 41.28 11.78
C LYS A 58 48.20 42.04 12.41
N THR A 59 47.37 42.71 11.61
CA THR A 59 46.26 43.56 12.11
C THR A 59 44.89 42.93 11.88
N GLY A 60 44.78 41.99 10.94
CA GLY A 60 43.50 41.35 10.61
C GLY A 60 42.59 42.18 9.71
N ASP A 61 43.04 43.36 9.30
CA ASP A 61 42.28 44.34 8.51
C ASP A 61 42.57 44.25 7.00
N ILE A 62 41.56 44.60 6.21
CA ILE A 62 41.69 44.77 4.75
C ILE A 62 42.38 46.11 4.50
N VAL A 63 43.58 46.07 3.90
CA VAL A 63 44.31 47.29 3.53
C VAL A 63 43.77 47.78 2.19
N LEU A 64 42.87 48.75 2.22
CA LEU A 64 42.52 49.54 1.04
C LEU A 64 43.62 50.58 0.84
N ASN A 65 44.47 50.38 -0.17
CA ASN A 65 45.42 51.41 -0.57
C ASN A 65 44.63 52.63 -1.05
N GLY A 66 44.78 53.74 -0.32
CA GLY A 66 44.31 55.05 -0.73
C GLY A 66 44.89 55.40 -2.09
N ASN A 67 44.01 55.44 -3.08
CA ASN A 67 43.97 56.38 -4.18
C ASN A 67 42.55 56.28 -4.72
N GLU A 68 41.77 57.32 -4.48
CA GLU A 68 40.53 57.58 -5.21
C GLU A 68 40.83 57.49 -6.70
N LEU A 69 40.23 56.50 -7.36
CA LEU A 69 39.96 56.56 -8.78
C LEU A 69 38.48 56.20 -8.93
N GLU A 70 37.69 57.24 -9.19
CA GLU A 70 36.33 57.16 -9.69
C GLU A 70 36.27 56.16 -10.85
N ILE A 71 35.50 55.08 -10.69
CA ILE A 71 35.16 54.16 -11.79
C ILE A 71 33.65 54.32 -12.07
N ASP A 72 33.25 55.55 -12.35
CA ASP A 72 31.95 55.87 -12.99
C ASP A 72 32.15 56.33 -14.46
N GLY A 73 33.35 56.14 -15.03
CA GLY A 73 33.68 56.59 -16.40
C GLY A 73 34.33 55.57 -17.33
N LEU A 74 34.41 54.28 -16.98
CA LEU A 74 35.18 53.27 -17.76
C LEU A 74 34.35 52.14 -18.40
N ILE A 75 33.02 52.30 -18.50
CA ILE A 75 32.14 51.30 -19.16
C ILE A 75 31.84 51.62 -20.63
N GLU A 76 32.16 52.81 -21.15
CA GLU A 76 31.85 53.14 -22.56
C GLU A 76 32.92 52.70 -23.59
N ASP A 77 34.18 52.51 -23.21
CA ASP A 77 35.27 52.25 -24.18
C ASP A 77 35.73 50.79 -24.34
N VAL A 78 35.10 49.81 -23.66
CA VAL A 78 35.39 48.38 -23.90
C VAL A 78 34.45 47.75 -24.95
N SER A 79 33.53 48.55 -25.50
CA SER A 79 32.59 48.14 -26.55
C SER A 79 33.23 47.99 -27.95
N ASN A 80 34.49 48.41 -28.14
CA ASN A 80 35.15 48.42 -29.45
C ASN A 80 36.33 47.43 -29.64
N LEU A 81 36.58 46.52 -28.69
CA LEU A 81 37.74 45.61 -28.77
C LEU A 81 37.44 44.14 -28.44
N VAL A 82 36.36 43.55 -28.95
CA VAL A 82 36.33 42.09 -29.17
C VAL A 82 35.56 41.71 -30.44
N VAL A 83 36.33 41.21 -31.40
CA VAL A 83 35.86 40.56 -32.63
C VAL A 83 34.91 39.40 -32.29
N LYS A 84 33.67 39.50 -32.79
CA LYS A 84 32.73 38.39 -32.93
C LYS A 84 33.35 37.29 -33.79
N LYS A 85 33.53 36.09 -33.23
CA LYS A 85 33.39 34.86 -34.00
C LYS A 85 32.25 34.03 -33.45
N SER A 86 31.23 33.97 -34.30
CA SER A 86 29.99 33.21 -34.25
C SER A 86 30.15 31.76 -33.79
N ILE A 87 29.39 31.37 -32.75
CA ILE A 87 28.76 30.05 -32.68
C ILE A 87 27.26 30.27 -32.51
N SER A 88 26.55 29.75 -33.50
CA SER A 88 25.10 29.72 -33.70
C SER A 88 24.35 28.96 -32.61
N ASP A 89 23.27 29.59 -32.14
CA ASP A 89 21.90 29.07 -31.96
C ASP A 89 21.70 27.63 -31.43
N LYS A 90 21.11 27.53 -30.23
CA LYS A 90 19.64 27.55 -30.05
C LYS A 90 19.27 27.45 -28.57
N THR A 91 18.76 28.56 -28.05
CA THR A 91 17.96 28.67 -26.83
C THR A 91 16.64 27.91 -26.99
N TYR A 92 16.26 27.14 -25.97
CA TYR A 92 14.88 27.13 -25.49
C TYR A 92 14.86 28.00 -24.24
N ALA A 93 14.21 29.14 -24.34
CA ALA A 93 13.88 29.99 -23.21
C ALA A 93 12.74 29.35 -22.41
N ALA A 94 12.88 29.29 -21.09
CA ALA A 94 11.75 29.40 -20.18
C ALA A 94 11.81 30.83 -19.63
N ALA A 95 11.01 31.72 -20.21
CA ALA A 95 10.80 33.06 -19.70
C ALA A 95 9.86 32.96 -18.49
N SER A 96 10.33 33.44 -17.35
CA SER A 96 9.48 34.00 -16.29
C SER A 96 9.23 35.47 -16.64
N SER A 97 7.97 35.86 -16.85
CA SER A 97 7.54 37.22 -16.56
C SER A 97 6.02 37.27 -16.48
N ASN A 98 5.55 37.61 -15.27
CA ASN A 98 4.27 38.24 -15.03
C ASN A 98 4.18 39.57 -15.79
N ASN A 99 2.94 39.95 -16.11
CA ASN A 99 2.46 41.30 -16.41
C ASN A 99 3.03 41.98 -17.66
N LEU A 100 2.21 42.08 -18.71
CA LEU A 100 1.95 43.38 -19.37
C LEU A 100 0.70 43.29 -20.28
N HIS A 101 -0.02 44.40 -20.26
CA HIS A 101 -1.36 44.65 -20.77
C HIS A 101 -1.56 44.31 -22.26
N PHE A 102 -2.74 43.75 -22.55
CA PHE A 102 -3.32 43.69 -23.89
C PHE A 102 -4.28 44.87 -24.07
N THR A 103 -4.00 45.74 -25.03
CA THR A 103 -4.99 46.62 -25.66
C THR A 103 -4.85 46.43 -27.16
N GLY A 104 -5.92 45.96 -27.81
CA GLY A 104 -5.96 45.72 -29.24
C GLY A 104 -6.21 47.00 -30.03
N GLN A 105 -5.59 47.09 -31.20
CA GLN A 105 -6.22 47.52 -32.46
C GLN A 105 -5.18 47.44 -33.58
N ASP A 106 -5.64 46.96 -34.75
CA ASP A 106 -5.17 47.35 -36.09
C ASP A 106 -3.75 46.85 -36.49
N LEU A 107 -3.50 46.08 -37.56
CA LEU A 107 -4.13 45.97 -38.88
C LEU A 107 -3.74 44.67 -39.61
N LEU A 108 -4.62 44.30 -40.53
CA LEU A 108 -4.51 43.31 -41.59
C LEU A 108 -3.50 43.69 -42.70
N GLU A 109 -3.21 42.70 -43.55
CA GLU A 109 -2.69 42.82 -44.94
C GLU A 109 -1.18 43.14 -45.10
N THR A 110 -0.38 42.52 -45.97
CA THR A 110 -0.61 41.85 -47.26
C THR A 110 0.55 40.89 -47.58
N ARG A 111 0.25 39.87 -48.41
CA ARG A 111 1.21 39.15 -49.24
C ARG A 111 1.58 40.04 -50.44
N HIS A 112 2.85 40.09 -50.84
CA HIS A 112 3.29 39.76 -52.22
C HIS A 112 4.82 39.82 -52.37
N ASN A 113 5.31 38.86 -53.17
CA ASN A 113 6.63 38.85 -53.80
C ASN A 113 6.86 40.15 -54.58
N ASP A 114 8.12 40.60 -54.65
CA ASP A 114 8.73 40.92 -55.94
C ASP A 114 10.27 40.95 -55.84
N SER A 115 10.87 40.20 -56.76
CA SER A 115 12.27 40.22 -57.12
C SER A 115 12.47 41.20 -58.27
N VAL A 116 13.33 42.21 -58.13
CA VAL A 116 13.88 42.93 -59.28
C VAL A 116 15.37 43.21 -59.08
N HIS A 117 16.12 42.69 -60.05
CA HIS A 117 17.53 42.92 -60.38
C HIS A 117 17.82 44.35 -60.83
N LEU A 118 19.09 44.76 -60.66
CA LEU A 118 19.97 45.62 -61.49
C LEU A 118 20.72 46.59 -60.57
N SER A 119 21.96 47.01 -60.78
CA SER A 119 23.11 46.62 -61.61
C SER A 119 24.15 47.73 -61.40
N SER A 120 25.42 47.38 -61.62
CA SER A 120 26.51 48.29 -62.01
C SER A 120 27.16 49.10 -60.87
N SER A 121 28.39 48.81 -60.45
CA SER A 121 29.65 48.88 -61.22
C SER A 121 30.13 50.31 -61.50
N THR A 122 30.35 51.12 -60.47
CA THR A 122 30.94 52.46 -60.62
C THR A 122 31.93 52.85 -59.50
N ILE A 123 32.60 51.88 -58.87
CA ILE A 123 33.70 52.20 -57.91
C ILE A 123 34.95 51.32 -58.15
N LEU A 124 34.96 50.49 -59.20
CA LEU A 124 36.07 49.58 -59.51
C LEU A 124 37.10 50.15 -60.50
N ASP A 125 36.87 51.35 -61.05
CA ASP A 125 37.74 51.91 -62.10
C ASP A 125 38.77 52.95 -61.61
N ASP A 126 38.76 53.39 -60.34
CA ASP A 126 39.66 54.45 -59.86
C ASP A 126 40.84 53.97 -58.98
N ILE A 127 41.09 52.67 -58.87
CA ILE A 127 42.27 52.16 -58.14
C ILE A 127 43.00 51.08 -58.97
N ILE A 128 43.34 51.42 -60.22
CA ILE A 128 44.44 50.78 -60.95
C ILE A 128 45.36 51.90 -61.41
N GLY A 129 46.43 52.13 -60.64
CA GLY A 129 47.32 53.25 -60.91
C GLY A 129 48.68 53.26 -60.23
N MET A 130 49.23 52.13 -59.77
CA MET A 130 50.69 52.00 -59.61
C MET A 130 51.14 50.54 -59.86
N PRO A 131 52.17 50.31 -60.70
CA PRO A 131 52.69 48.98 -60.99
C PRO A 131 53.67 48.58 -59.87
N ILE A 132 53.72 47.29 -59.52
CA ILE A 132 54.97 46.55 -59.21
C ILE A 132 54.64 45.10 -58.83
N VAL A 133 55.18 44.21 -59.68
CA VAL A 133 55.72 42.87 -59.38
C VAL A 133 54.70 41.73 -59.24
N GLN A 134 54.44 41.12 -60.40
CA GLN A 134 54.34 39.68 -60.55
C GLN A 134 55.52 39.01 -59.85
N HIS A 135 55.28 38.26 -58.76
CA HIS A 135 56.01 37.01 -58.39
C HIS A 135 55.73 36.54 -56.94
N VAL A 136 54.46 36.45 -56.47
CA VAL A 136 54.13 35.61 -55.27
C VAL A 136 52.74 34.95 -55.35
N ASN A 137 52.14 34.77 -56.53
CA ASN A 137 50.71 34.40 -56.61
C ASN A 137 50.35 32.92 -56.87
N GLN A 138 51.31 32.00 -57.03
CA GLN A 138 50.96 30.58 -57.21
C GLN A 138 50.82 29.80 -55.89
N ASN A 139 51.63 30.09 -54.87
CA ASN A 139 51.61 29.35 -53.60
C ASN A 139 50.41 29.71 -52.71
N GLN A 140 49.91 30.95 -52.76
CA GLN A 140 48.71 31.34 -52.00
C GLN A 140 47.43 30.82 -52.63
N GLU A 141 47.30 30.85 -53.96
CA GLU A 141 46.14 30.29 -54.68
C GLU A 141 46.05 28.76 -54.53
N GLN A 142 47.17 28.04 -54.60
CA GLN A 142 47.17 26.59 -54.36
C GLN A 142 46.78 26.23 -52.92
N ASN A 143 47.26 27.00 -51.93
CA ASN A 143 46.85 26.81 -50.53
C ASN A 143 45.36 27.14 -50.31
N LEU A 144 44.83 28.17 -50.96
CA LEU A 144 43.40 28.53 -50.92
C LEU A 144 42.51 27.47 -51.58
N LEU A 145 42.97 26.87 -52.68
CA LEU A 145 42.33 25.72 -53.33
C LEU A 145 42.36 24.48 -52.43
N GLY A 146 43.50 24.18 -51.80
CA GLY A 146 43.65 23.08 -50.85
C GLY A 146 42.74 23.25 -49.62
N LEU A 147 42.63 24.46 -49.08
CA LEU A 147 41.76 24.77 -47.94
C LEU A 147 40.27 24.69 -48.32
N LYS A 148 39.87 25.20 -49.49
CA LYS A 148 38.51 25.06 -50.03
C LYS A 148 38.14 23.59 -50.25
N GLN A 149 39.06 22.77 -50.75
CA GLN A 149 38.85 21.32 -50.88
C GLN A 149 38.71 20.64 -49.51
N LYS A 150 39.50 21.03 -48.51
CA LYS A 150 39.42 20.50 -47.14
C LYS A 150 38.10 20.86 -46.46
N ILE A 151 37.63 22.10 -46.63
CA ILE A 151 36.32 22.55 -46.15
C ILE A 151 35.18 21.80 -46.84
N ARG A 152 35.27 21.55 -48.15
CA ARG A 152 34.28 20.73 -48.88
C ARG A 152 34.25 19.28 -48.38
N LYS A 153 35.42 18.67 -48.14
CA LYS A 153 35.53 17.31 -47.57
C LYS A 153 34.98 17.22 -46.14
N LEU A 154 35.25 18.21 -45.29
CA LEU A 154 34.70 18.26 -43.93
C LEU A 154 33.18 18.51 -43.93
N SER A 155 32.70 19.36 -44.83
CA SER A 155 31.26 19.65 -44.97
C SER A 155 30.48 18.43 -45.49
N SER A 156 31.05 17.67 -46.44
CA SER A 156 30.44 16.42 -46.91
C SER A 156 30.47 15.33 -45.83
N ALA A 157 31.57 15.20 -45.08
CA ALA A 157 31.67 14.30 -43.94
C ALA A 157 30.64 14.64 -42.85
N LEU A 158 30.45 15.92 -42.53
CA LEU A 158 29.47 16.37 -41.53
C LEU A 158 28.02 16.14 -42.01
N LYS A 159 27.73 16.34 -43.31
CA LYS A 159 26.43 16.00 -43.91
C LYS A 159 26.16 14.50 -43.84
N ASN A 160 27.15 13.66 -44.15
CA ASN A 160 27.05 12.21 -44.03
C ASN A 160 26.84 11.76 -42.58
N THR A 161 27.53 12.39 -41.63
CA THR A 161 27.40 12.09 -40.19
C THR A 161 26.04 12.51 -39.63
N LYS A 162 25.44 13.60 -40.14
CA LYS A 162 24.06 14.00 -39.83
C LYS A 162 23.04 13.03 -40.41
N LEU A 163 23.27 12.55 -41.64
CA LEU A 163 22.41 11.55 -42.31
C LEU A 163 22.47 10.19 -41.61
N THR A 164 23.65 9.74 -41.16
CA THR A 164 23.77 8.50 -40.38
C THR A 164 23.11 8.64 -39.02
N ASN A 165 23.28 9.76 -38.32
CA ASN A 165 22.57 10.01 -37.06
C ASN A 165 21.05 10.03 -37.20
N THR A 166 20.50 10.62 -38.27
CA THR A 166 19.05 10.60 -38.52
C THR A 166 18.55 9.20 -38.86
N ARG A 167 19.30 8.41 -39.62
CA ARG A 167 19.00 6.99 -39.89
C ARG A 167 19.04 6.14 -38.62
N LEU A 168 20.04 6.33 -37.76
CA LEU A 168 20.15 5.64 -36.47
C LEU A 168 19.00 6.01 -35.54
N ARG A 169 18.62 7.30 -35.47
CA ARG A 169 17.45 7.75 -34.69
C ARG A 169 16.15 7.12 -35.19
N LYS A 170 15.95 7.04 -36.52
CA LYS A 170 14.77 6.38 -37.12
C LYS A 170 14.75 4.86 -36.86
N ARG A 171 15.90 4.19 -36.91
CA ARG A 171 16.01 2.76 -36.56
C ARG A 171 15.74 2.52 -35.08
N LEU A 172 16.26 3.39 -34.21
CA LEU A 172 16.02 3.31 -32.77
C LEU A 172 14.54 3.53 -32.45
N SER A 173 13.88 4.52 -33.07
CA SER A 173 12.45 4.76 -32.87
C SER A 173 11.60 3.59 -33.36
N PHE A 174 11.96 2.98 -34.50
CA PHE A 174 11.27 1.80 -35.02
C PHE A 174 11.43 0.57 -34.11
N SER A 175 12.63 0.37 -33.57
CA SER A 175 12.89 -0.73 -32.62
C SER A 175 12.13 -0.53 -31.31
N ILE A 176 12.06 0.71 -30.79
CA ILE A 176 11.29 1.05 -29.59
C ILE A 176 9.79 0.83 -29.81
N SER A 177 9.24 1.23 -30.97
CA SER A 177 7.83 0.99 -31.29
C SER A 177 7.50 -0.50 -31.39
N ASN A 178 8.44 -1.32 -31.87
CA ASN A 178 8.24 -2.77 -31.99
C ASN A 178 8.37 -3.49 -30.64
N SER A 179 9.20 -3.00 -29.71
CA SER A 179 9.21 -3.50 -28.33
C SER A 179 7.94 -3.10 -27.57
N GLN A 180 7.42 -1.88 -27.79
CA GLN A 180 6.18 -1.42 -27.18
C GLN A 180 4.95 -2.22 -27.66
N SER A 181 4.89 -2.66 -28.91
CA SER A 181 3.78 -3.50 -29.41
C SER A 181 3.74 -4.88 -28.73
N GLN A 182 4.89 -5.49 -28.42
CA GLN A 182 4.97 -6.76 -27.68
C GLN A 182 4.58 -6.62 -26.20
N LEU A 183 4.78 -5.43 -25.62
CA LEU A 183 4.47 -5.12 -24.21
C LEU A 183 2.99 -4.84 -23.98
N LYS A 184 2.20 -4.49 -25.01
CA LYS A 184 0.76 -4.15 -24.88
C LYS A 184 -0.08 -5.28 -24.25
N ASN A 185 0.31 -6.53 -24.44
CA ASN A 185 -0.42 -7.71 -23.93
C ASN A 185 0.06 -8.18 -22.54
N LYS A 186 0.96 -7.44 -21.89
CA LYS A 186 1.50 -7.79 -20.55
C LYS A 186 0.91 -6.88 -19.47
N SER A 187 0.96 -7.33 -18.21
CA SER A 187 0.49 -6.53 -17.08
C SER A 187 1.24 -5.20 -16.96
N THR A 188 0.58 -4.21 -16.37
CA THR A 188 1.11 -2.85 -16.16
C THR A 188 2.43 -2.86 -15.37
N GLU A 189 2.59 -3.78 -14.44
CA GLU A 189 3.80 -3.96 -13.62
C GLU A 189 4.96 -4.47 -14.47
N VAL A 190 4.72 -5.43 -15.35
CA VAL A 190 5.74 -5.95 -16.28
C VAL A 190 6.16 -4.86 -17.26
N GLN A 191 5.19 -4.10 -17.79
CA GLN A 191 5.49 -2.97 -18.67
C GLN A 191 6.35 -1.93 -17.96
N THR A 192 5.97 -1.54 -16.73
CA THR A 192 6.72 -0.60 -15.90
C THR A 192 8.12 -1.13 -15.60
N PHE A 193 8.26 -2.42 -15.27
CA PHE A 193 9.56 -3.02 -14.97
C PHE A 193 10.51 -2.95 -16.16
N VAL A 194 10.05 -3.37 -17.35
CA VAL A 194 10.86 -3.37 -18.57
C VAL A 194 11.21 -1.95 -18.98
N GLN A 195 10.25 -1.01 -18.93
CA GLN A 195 10.51 0.39 -19.22
C GLN A 195 11.55 0.99 -18.28
N MET A 196 11.46 0.66 -16.99
CA MET A 196 12.43 1.08 -15.97
C MET A 196 13.84 0.53 -16.28
N GLN A 197 13.97 -0.72 -16.72
CA GLN A 197 15.27 -1.29 -17.08
C GLN A 197 15.88 -0.64 -18.33
N LEU A 198 15.06 -0.31 -19.33
CA LEU A 198 15.54 0.16 -20.64
C LEU A 198 15.75 1.67 -20.71
N TYR A 199 14.89 2.46 -20.04
CA TYR A 199 14.82 3.90 -20.27
C TYR A 199 15.18 4.73 -19.04
N HIS A 200 15.17 4.16 -17.83
CA HIS A 200 15.49 4.92 -16.63
C HIS A 200 16.97 5.31 -16.63
N ARG A 201 17.25 6.61 -16.48
CA ARG A 201 18.61 7.14 -16.56
C ARG A 201 19.19 7.33 -15.16
N LYS A 202 20.52 7.27 -15.04
CA LYS A 202 21.18 7.60 -13.78
C LYS A 202 20.84 9.06 -13.40
N ARG A 203 20.47 9.28 -12.14
CA ARG A 203 20.12 10.58 -11.53
C ARG A 203 18.80 11.22 -12.00
N THR A 204 17.90 10.47 -12.66
CA THR A 204 16.53 10.95 -12.89
C THR A 204 15.60 10.63 -11.72
N SER A 205 14.53 11.40 -11.56
CA SER A 205 13.49 11.11 -10.58
C SER A 205 12.70 9.85 -10.97
N TRP A 206 12.38 9.02 -9.98
CA TRP A 206 11.52 7.85 -10.17
C TRP A 206 10.06 8.26 -10.36
N THR A 207 9.42 7.69 -11.38
CA THR A 207 7.99 7.87 -11.66
C THR A 207 7.12 7.21 -10.57
N PRO A 208 5.86 7.62 -10.40
CA PRO A 208 4.95 7.00 -9.43
C PRO A 208 4.80 5.48 -9.63
N SER A 209 4.72 5.03 -10.89
CA SER A 209 4.61 3.61 -11.23
C SER A 209 5.87 2.82 -10.87
N GLU A 210 7.06 3.36 -11.19
CA GLU A 210 8.34 2.76 -10.79
C GLU A 210 8.49 2.70 -9.26
N LYS A 211 8.11 3.77 -8.56
CA LYS A 211 8.10 3.81 -7.10
C LYS A 211 7.23 2.69 -6.52
N ARG A 212 5.99 2.56 -7.01
CA ARG A 212 5.03 1.54 -6.56
C ARG A 212 5.56 0.13 -6.77
N LEU A 213 6.12 -0.14 -7.95
CA LEU A 213 6.69 -1.44 -8.29
C LEU A 213 7.95 -1.76 -7.45
N ALA A 214 8.83 -0.78 -7.25
CA ALA A 214 10.02 -0.98 -6.44
C ALA A 214 9.69 -1.21 -4.96
N LEU A 215 8.69 -0.48 -4.44
CA LEU A 215 8.15 -0.69 -3.09
C LEU A 215 7.54 -2.08 -2.95
N SER A 216 6.78 -2.56 -3.95
CA SER A 216 6.16 -3.88 -3.92
C SER A 216 7.21 -5.00 -3.93
N PHE A 217 8.26 -4.90 -4.75
CA PHE A 217 9.39 -5.84 -4.73
C PHE A 217 10.15 -5.83 -3.41
N TYR A 218 10.52 -4.65 -2.92
CA TYR A 218 11.22 -4.52 -1.65
C TYR A 218 10.42 -5.11 -0.49
N TYR A 219 9.11 -4.92 -0.50
CA TYR A 219 8.22 -5.51 0.49
C TYR A 219 8.20 -7.03 0.39
N LYS A 220 8.00 -7.59 -0.82
CA LYS A 220 7.83 -9.04 -1.00
C LYS A 220 9.06 -9.80 -0.51
N SER A 221 10.26 -9.29 -0.78
CA SER A 221 11.48 -9.82 -0.19
C SER A 221 12.59 -8.77 -0.20
N PRO A 222 12.94 -8.17 0.94
CA PRO A 222 14.07 -7.24 1.04
C PRO A 222 15.40 -7.91 0.65
N SER A 223 15.54 -9.21 0.94
CA SER A 223 16.72 -10.01 0.58
C SER A 223 16.82 -10.20 -0.93
N ASN A 224 15.71 -10.56 -1.59
CA ASN A 224 15.68 -10.68 -3.05
C ASN A 224 15.89 -9.33 -3.73
N TYR A 225 15.32 -8.26 -3.18
CA TYR A 225 15.50 -6.91 -3.72
C TYR A 225 16.96 -6.47 -3.68
N LYS A 226 17.68 -6.77 -2.59
CA LYS A 226 19.14 -6.54 -2.52
C LYS A 226 19.88 -7.37 -3.55
N PHE A 227 19.56 -8.66 -3.65
CA PHE A 227 20.15 -9.53 -4.66
C PHE A 227 19.93 -9.01 -6.09
N MET A 228 18.74 -8.51 -6.42
CA MET A 228 18.47 -7.87 -7.72
C MET A 228 19.29 -6.60 -7.93
N LEU A 229 19.46 -5.77 -6.91
CA LEU A 229 20.36 -4.61 -6.98
C LEU A 229 21.81 -5.03 -7.25
N ASP A 230 22.28 -6.09 -6.58
CA ASP A 230 23.63 -6.63 -6.72
C ASP A 230 23.87 -7.23 -8.12
N LEU A 231 22.83 -7.83 -8.72
CA LEU A 231 22.83 -8.30 -10.11
C LEU A 231 22.84 -7.16 -11.16
N GLY A 232 22.69 -5.90 -10.74
CA GLY A 232 22.71 -4.75 -11.63
C GLY A 232 21.35 -4.37 -12.24
N PHE A 233 20.24 -4.86 -11.69
CA PHE A 233 18.92 -4.36 -12.09
C PHE A 233 18.78 -2.86 -11.74
N VAL A 234 18.17 -2.10 -12.64
CA VAL A 234 17.84 -0.68 -12.44
C VAL A 234 16.69 -0.61 -11.43
N LEU A 235 17.05 -0.48 -10.16
CA LEU A 235 16.13 -0.36 -9.04
C LEU A 235 16.59 0.78 -8.10
N PRO A 236 15.66 1.42 -7.38
CA PRO A 236 16.00 2.39 -6.35
C PRO A 236 16.92 1.79 -5.28
N SER A 237 17.81 2.61 -4.72
CA SER A 237 18.62 2.16 -3.59
C SER A 237 17.73 1.82 -2.38
N VAL A 238 18.18 0.91 -1.51
CA VAL A 238 17.47 0.59 -0.26
C VAL A 238 17.27 1.85 0.61
N SER A 239 18.23 2.77 0.59
CA SER A 239 18.11 4.07 1.27
C SER A 239 16.97 4.91 0.70
N THR A 240 16.83 4.95 -0.63
CA THR A 240 15.72 5.64 -1.32
C THR A 240 14.38 5.02 -0.97
N ILE A 241 14.28 3.68 -0.99
CA ILE A 241 13.06 2.96 -0.60
C ILE A 241 12.67 3.28 0.85
N ARG A 242 13.63 3.23 1.77
CA ARG A 242 13.41 3.60 3.18
C ARG A 242 12.92 5.03 3.30
N THR A 243 13.47 5.96 2.51
CA THR A 243 12.99 7.35 2.49
C THR A 243 11.56 7.47 2.00
N TRP A 244 11.15 6.72 0.98
CA TRP A 244 9.74 6.70 0.55
C TRP A 244 8.82 6.11 1.62
N LEU A 245 9.29 5.11 2.35
CA LEU A 245 8.53 4.49 3.45
C LEU A 245 8.40 5.40 4.69
N LYS A 246 9.31 6.36 4.88
CA LYS A 246 9.32 7.28 6.03
C LYS A 246 8.12 8.24 6.06
N VAL A 247 7.35 8.39 4.98
CA VAL A 247 6.42 9.52 4.81
C VAL A 247 5.09 9.38 5.59
N ASN A 248 4.69 8.19 6.03
CA ASN A 248 3.44 8.00 6.79
C ASN A 248 3.69 7.54 8.23
N ASN A 249 4.21 8.40 9.11
CA ASN A 249 4.43 8.00 10.50
C ASN A 249 3.12 7.84 11.26
N LEU A 250 2.76 6.59 11.47
CA LEU A 250 1.53 6.16 12.12
C LEU A 250 1.67 6.22 13.65
N LYS A 251 1.07 7.22 14.31
CA LYS A 251 0.97 7.26 15.77
C LYS A 251 -0.12 6.32 16.30
N THR A 252 -0.04 6.00 17.58
CA THR A 252 -1.11 5.33 18.31
C THR A 252 -2.37 6.19 18.31
N GLY A 253 -3.52 5.54 18.22
CA GLY A 253 -4.80 6.18 17.97
C GLY A 253 -5.10 6.27 16.48
N GLU A 254 -5.82 7.32 16.13
CA GLU A 254 -6.35 7.53 14.80
C GLU A 254 -5.45 8.45 14.00
N ASN A 255 -5.30 8.16 12.71
CA ASN A 255 -4.41 8.91 11.84
C ASN A 255 -5.19 9.88 10.96
N ASN A 256 -5.08 11.18 11.23
CA ASN A 256 -5.78 12.23 10.46
C ASN A 256 -5.46 12.17 8.96
N ASN A 257 -4.20 11.90 8.60
CA ASN A 257 -3.82 11.78 7.18
C ASN A 257 -4.51 10.58 6.51
N LEU A 258 -4.75 9.50 7.26
CA LEU A 258 -5.50 8.34 6.76
C LEU A 258 -6.98 8.70 6.59
N ILE A 259 -7.56 9.39 7.57
CA ILE A 259 -8.95 9.82 7.60
C ILE A 259 -9.24 10.77 6.43
N GLU A 260 -8.38 11.74 6.16
CA GLU A 260 -8.53 12.68 5.04
C GLU A 260 -8.54 11.97 3.69
N LYS A 261 -7.60 11.03 3.49
CA LYS A 261 -7.54 10.23 2.27
C LYS A 261 -8.76 9.31 2.13
N LEU A 262 -9.19 8.70 3.24
CA LEU A 262 -10.37 7.87 3.27
C LEU A 262 -11.62 8.68 2.93
N ASN A 263 -11.76 9.90 3.45
CA ASN A 263 -12.85 10.81 3.13
C ASN A 263 -12.90 11.15 1.63
N ALA A 264 -11.75 11.46 1.03
CA ALA A 264 -11.67 11.67 -0.42
C ALA A 264 -12.13 10.45 -1.23
N LYS A 265 -11.77 9.23 -0.78
CA LYS A 265 -12.18 7.98 -1.43
C LYS A 265 -13.66 7.66 -1.21
N VAL A 266 -14.17 7.84 0.00
CA VAL A 266 -15.56 7.53 0.37
C VAL A 266 -16.56 8.42 -0.36
N LYS A 267 -16.17 9.67 -0.70
CA LYS A 267 -16.97 10.53 -1.59
C LYS A 267 -17.20 9.95 -2.98
N GLN A 268 -16.30 9.09 -3.45
CA GLN A 268 -16.38 8.42 -4.76
C GLN A 268 -17.02 7.03 -4.67
N MET A 269 -17.23 6.51 -3.46
CA MET A 269 -17.81 5.19 -3.25
C MET A 269 -19.33 5.20 -3.49
N THR A 270 -19.82 4.12 -4.07
CA THR A 270 -21.24 3.79 -4.15
C THR A 270 -21.81 3.51 -2.76
N ASN A 271 -23.14 3.57 -2.61
CA ASN A 271 -23.80 3.27 -1.33
C ASN A 271 -23.52 1.84 -0.85
N THR A 272 -23.38 0.89 -1.77
CA THR A 272 -23.01 -0.50 -1.49
C THR A 272 -21.57 -0.63 -0.98
N GLU A 273 -20.63 0.10 -1.59
CA GLU A 273 -19.22 0.08 -1.18
C GLU A 273 -18.99 0.70 0.21
N LYS A 274 -19.85 1.65 0.61
CA LYS A 274 -19.80 2.30 1.92
C LYS A 274 -20.23 1.40 3.07
N GLN A 275 -20.97 0.31 2.80
CA GLN A 275 -21.40 -0.62 3.83
C GLN A 275 -20.20 -1.40 4.36
N CYS A 276 -19.95 -1.32 5.66
CA CYS A 276 -18.76 -1.93 6.27
C CYS A 276 -19.04 -2.63 7.59
N VAL A 277 -18.10 -3.49 7.97
CA VAL A 277 -18.04 -4.24 9.22
C VAL A 277 -16.76 -3.83 9.95
N VAL A 278 -16.87 -3.58 11.24
CA VAL A 278 -15.75 -3.21 12.12
C VAL A 278 -15.35 -4.42 12.95
N LEU A 279 -14.10 -4.85 12.80
CA LEU A 279 -13.50 -5.96 13.54
C LEU A 279 -12.49 -5.37 14.53
N TYR A 280 -12.40 -5.93 15.74
CA TYR A 280 -11.31 -5.57 16.64
C TYR A 280 -10.85 -6.76 17.48
N ASP A 281 -9.55 -6.81 17.72
CA ASP A 281 -8.90 -7.86 18.51
C ASP A 281 -7.51 -7.38 19.00
N GLU A 282 -6.94 -8.11 19.96
CA GLU A 282 -5.66 -7.82 20.60
C GLU A 282 -4.54 -8.74 20.08
N ILE A 283 -3.34 -8.16 19.91
CA ILE A 283 -2.11 -8.91 19.63
C ILE A 283 -1.09 -8.75 20.74
N ALA A 284 -0.52 -9.87 21.19
CA ALA A 284 0.56 -9.89 22.16
C ALA A 284 1.84 -9.25 21.60
N LEU A 285 2.41 -8.34 22.38
CA LEU A 285 3.65 -7.62 22.09
C LEU A 285 4.74 -7.95 23.10
N LYS A 286 6.00 -7.89 22.64
CA LYS A 286 7.16 -7.95 23.52
C LYS A 286 7.34 -6.59 24.20
N LYS A 287 7.40 -6.59 25.53
CA LYS A 287 7.74 -5.41 26.33
C LYS A 287 9.11 -4.88 25.92
N GLY A 288 9.20 -3.59 25.67
CA GLY A 288 10.46 -2.94 25.31
C GLY A 288 10.23 -1.47 25.00
N LEU A 289 11.22 -0.65 25.38
CA LEU A 289 11.20 0.78 25.11
C LEU A 289 12.04 1.09 23.88
N ASN A 290 11.54 1.98 23.02
CA ASN A 290 12.26 2.44 21.85
C ASN A 290 12.06 3.94 21.67
N TYR A 291 13.16 4.68 21.51
CA TYR A 291 13.06 6.10 21.20
C TYR A 291 12.66 6.32 19.73
N ASN A 292 11.57 7.05 19.51
CA ASN A 292 11.14 7.51 18.21
C ASN A 292 11.64 8.95 17.99
N HIS A 293 12.77 9.06 17.30
CA HIS A 293 13.42 10.34 16.96
C HIS A 293 12.53 11.30 16.15
N TYR A 294 11.54 10.80 15.41
CA TYR A 294 10.72 11.65 14.55
C TYR A 294 9.60 12.35 15.32
N HIS A 295 8.99 11.65 16.27
CA HIS A 295 7.94 12.20 17.11
C HIS A 295 8.44 12.65 18.49
N ASP A 296 9.76 12.54 18.70
CA ASP A 296 10.45 12.87 19.94
C ASP A 296 9.78 12.29 21.20
N PHE A 297 9.50 10.98 21.17
CA PHE A 297 8.97 10.29 22.34
C PHE A 297 9.43 8.84 22.43
N ILE A 298 9.31 8.27 23.63
CA ILE A 298 9.64 6.86 23.90
C ILE A 298 8.41 5.99 23.60
N GLU A 299 8.49 5.13 22.59
CA GLU A 299 7.52 4.08 22.29
C GLU A 299 7.69 2.91 23.27
N GLY A 300 6.61 2.14 23.50
CA GLY A 300 6.65 0.95 24.38
C GLY A 300 5.87 1.10 25.69
N PHE A 301 5.35 2.29 25.96
CA PHE A 301 4.44 2.57 27.07
C PHE A 301 2.99 2.39 26.65
N GLN A 302 2.11 2.13 27.62
CA GLN A 302 0.66 2.11 27.41
C GLN A 302 0.19 3.47 26.92
N ASP A 303 -0.55 3.46 25.81
CA ASP A 303 -1.01 4.64 25.09
C ASP A 303 -2.38 4.33 24.47
N TYR A 304 -3.40 5.01 24.98
CA TYR A 304 -4.77 4.94 24.48
C TYR A 304 -5.12 6.14 23.58
N GLY A 305 -4.12 6.76 22.96
CA GLY A 305 -4.27 7.95 22.13
C GLY A 305 -4.83 9.10 22.97
N ASP A 306 -5.97 9.64 22.53
CA ASP A 306 -6.64 10.77 23.19
C ASP A 306 -7.10 10.47 24.62
N LEU A 307 -7.24 9.19 25.01
CA LEU A 307 -7.57 8.81 26.39
C LEU A 307 -6.35 8.85 27.34
N GLY A 308 -5.18 9.17 26.80
CA GLY A 308 -3.97 9.41 27.56
C GLY A 308 -3.00 8.23 27.59
N ARG A 309 -1.80 8.57 28.04
CA ARG A 309 -0.64 7.70 28.09
C ARG A 309 -0.20 7.47 29.54
N ARG A 310 0.32 6.29 29.85
CA ARG A 310 0.83 5.94 31.19
C ARG A 310 2.22 5.34 31.11
N GLU A 311 3.03 5.58 32.13
CA GLU A 311 4.41 5.07 32.25
C GLU A 311 4.48 3.59 32.65
N VAL A 312 3.64 2.76 32.01
CA VAL A 312 3.63 1.30 32.21
C VAL A 312 3.93 0.62 30.87
N LEU A 313 4.82 -0.37 30.89
CA LEU A 313 5.25 -1.08 29.68
C LEU A 313 4.08 -1.82 29.02
N ALA A 314 3.81 -1.50 27.77
CA ALA A 314 2.81 -2.18 26.97
C ALA A 314 3.28 -3.58 26.55
N ASN A 315 2.33 -4.52 26.53
CA ASN A 315 2.53 -5.90 26.07
C ASN A 315 1.36 -6.42 25.21
N GLN A 316 0.40 -5.57 24.88
CA GLN A 316 -0.70 -5.86 23.97
C GLN A 316 -0.92 -4.66 23.04
N ALA A 317 -1.42 -4.92 21.84
CA ALA A 317 -1.97 -3.90 20.96
C ALA A 317 -3.40 -4.27 20.55
N LEU A 318 -4.34 -3.37 20.81
CA LEU A 318 -5.71 -3.45 20.32
C LEU A 318 -5.76 -2.80 18.93
N LEU A 319 -6.24 -3.52 17.92
CA LEU A 319 -6.36 -3.02 16.55
C LEU A 319 -7.83 -3.00 16.13
N PHE A 320 -8.30 -1.84 15.67
CA PHE A 320 -9.56 -1.70 14.95
C PHE A 320 -9.31 -1.83 13.45
N PHE A 321 -10.06 -2.72 12.82
CA PHE A 321 -9.92 -3.12 11.43
C PHE A 321 -11.27 -3.01 10.75
N VAL A 322 -11.32 -2.47 9.53
CA VAL A 322 -12.57 -2.19 8.82
C VAL A 322 -12.56 -2.96 7.51
N ARG A 323 -13.70 -3.55 7.17
CA ARG A 323 -13.89 -4.37 5.97
C ARG A 323 -15.20 -4.02 5.28
N GLY A 324 -15.23 -4.04 3.95
CA GLY A 324 -16.46 -3.92 3.17
C GLY A 324 -17.40 -5.12 3.36
N LEU A 325 -18.69 -4.85 3.56
CA LEU A 325 -19.73 -5.87 3.72
C LEU A 325 -20.12 -6.54 2.39
N PHE A 326 -20.05 -5.80 1.29
CA PHE A 326 -20.38 -6.33 -0.05
C PHE A 326 -19.18 -6.33 -0.99
N CYS A 327 -18.26 -5.37 -0.82
CA CYS A 327 -17.12 -5.16 -1.70
C CYS A 327 -15.83 -5.67 -1.05
N ASN A 328 -14.90 -6.14 -1.87
CA ASN A 328 -13.59 -6.65 -1.46
C ASN A 328 -12.65 -5.50 -1.09
N TRP A 329 -12.85 -4.88 0.07
CA TRP A 329 -11.88 -3.93 0.60
C TRP A 329 -11.73 -4.09 2.11
N LYS A 330 -10.50 -3.94 2.62
CA LYS A 330 -10.21 -3.95 4.06
C LYS A 330 -9.08 -3.00 4.41
N MET A 331 -9.03 -2.53 5.64
CA MET A 331 -7.94 -1.69 6.12
C MET A 331 -7.83 -1.68 7.64
N PRO A 332 -6.62 -1.62 8.20
CA PRO A 332 -6.46 -1.22 9.58
C PRO A 332 -6.83 0.27 9.73
N PHE A 333 -7.65 0.59 10.72
CA PHE A 333 -8.16 1.94 10.94
C PHE A 333 -7.38 2.67 12.04
N SER A 334 -7.32 2.08 13.23
CA SER A 334 -6.61 2.64 14.39
C SER A 334 -6.11 1.55 15.32
N TYR A 335 -5.04 1.84 16.06
CA TYR A 335 -4.51 0.89 17.04
C TYR A 335 -4.15 1.59 18.34
N TYR A 336 -4.23 0.85 19.44
CA TYR A 336 -3.95 1.30 20.80
C TYR A 336 -3.04 0.30 21.49
N VAL A 337 -2.17 0.74 22.39
CA VAL A 337 -1.22 -0.16 23.07
C VAL A 337 -1.47 -0.15 24.58
N SER A 338 -1.54 -1.33 25.18
CA SER A 338 -1.91 -1.50 26.59
C SER A 338 -0.95 -2.37 27.37
N SER A 339 -0.92 -2.14 28.68
CA SER A 339 -0.30 -3.05 29.64
C SER A 339 -1.35 -4.02 30.16
N GLY A 340 -1.39 -5.21 29.57
CA GLY A 340 -2.39 -6.24 29.81
C GLY A 340 -3.62 -6.10 28.91
N PRO A 341 -4.60 -7.00 29.06
CA PRO A 341 -5.87 -6.93 28.35
C PRO A 341 -6.55 -5.58 28.58
N VAL A 342 -7.08 -4.97 27.52
CA VAL A 342 -7.75 -3.67 27.63
C VAL A 342 -9.05 -3.84 28.42
N LYS A 343 -9.30 -2.92 29.36
CA LYS A 343 -10.52 -2.96 30.19
C LYS A 343 -11.75 -2.67 29.31
N GLY A 344 -12.85 -3.37 29.57
CA GLY A 344 -14.10 -3.22 28.78
C GLY A 344 -14.62 -1.77 28.67
N GLU A 345 -14.50 -0.97 29.73
CA GLU A 345 -14.88 0.47 29.71
C GLU A 345 -14.06 1.29 28.69
N VAL A 346 -12.75 0.98 28.60
CA VAL A 346 -11.84 1.63 27.65
C VAL A 346 -12.17 1.17 26.23
N ILE A 347 -12.38 -0.14 26.03
CA ILE A 347 -12.79 -0.68 24.71
C ILE A 347 -14.10 -0.03 24.25
N SER A 348 -15.10 0.08 25.13
CA SER A 348 -16.38 0.73 24.83
C SER A 348 -16.19 2.18 24.37
N THR A 349 -15.38 2.95 25.09
CA THR A 349 -15.08 4.35 24.74
C THR A 349 -14.35 4.46 23.40
N LEU A 350 -13.34 3.61 23.17
CA LEU A 350 -12.57 3.60 21.92
C LEU A 350 -13.42 3.16 20.73
N LEU A 351 -14.26 2.14 20.91
CA LEU A 351 -15.17 1.64 19.89
C LEU A 351 -16.20 2.71 19.50
N GLN A 352 -16.79 3.42 20.47
CA GLN A 352 -17.70 4.53 20.20
C GLN A 352 -17.04 5.63 19.36
N LYS A 353 -15.81 6.02 19.70
CA LYS A 353 -15.03 7.01 18.93
C LYS A 353 -14.78 6.55 17.50
N VAL A 354 -14.32 5.31 17.32
CA VAL A 354 -14.05 4.74 16.00
C VAL A 354 -15.31 4.69 15.14
N LEU A 355 -16.44 4.25 15.70
CA LEU A 355 -17.71 4.19 14.98
C LEU A 355 -18.22 5.57 14.57
N GLN A 356 -18.14 6.56 15.48
CA GLN A 356 -18.50 7.94 15.18
C GLN A 356 -17.63 8.51 14.05
N LYS A 357 -16.31 8.33 14.10
CA LYS A 357 -15.39 8.80 13.05
C LYS A 357 -15.68 8.15 11.70
N LEU A 358 -15.99 6.85 11.67
CA LEU A 358 -16.33 6.16 10.42
C LEU A 358 -17.62 6.72 9.80
N GLN A 359 -18.62 7.02 10.62
CA GLN A 359 -19.86 7.67 10.18
C GLN A 359 -19.60 9.09 9.67
N ASP A 360 -18.78 9.87 10.36
CA ASP A 360 -18.44 11.25 9.96
C ASP A 360 -17.73 11.31 8.59
N ILE A 361 -16.96 10.26 8.26
CA ILE A 361 -16.29 10.10 6.96
C ILE A 361 -17.29 9.74 5.85
N GLY A 362 -18.48 9.24 6.20
CA GLY A 362 -19.53 8.79 5.28
C GLY A 362 -19.54 7.28 5.02
N LEU A 363 -18.80 6.49 5.80
CA LEU A 363 -18.95 5.03 5.81
C LEU A 363 -20.17 4.64 6.66
N VAL A 364 -20.76 3.49 6.34
CA VAL A 364 -21.95 2.96 7.02
C VAL A 364 -21.56 1.68 7.74
N PRO A 365 -21.08 1.77 9.01
CA PRO A 365 -20.79 0.59 9.80
C PRO A 365 -22.10 -0.12 10.17
N ARG A 366 -22.34 -1.31 9.61
CA ARG A 366 -23.54 -2.11 9.89
C ARG A 366 -23.37 -3.06 11.06
N MET A 367 -22.13 -3.45 11.35
CA MET A 367 -21.85 -4.45 12.37
C MET A 367 -20.46 -4.34 12.99
N VAL A 368 -20.37 -4.75 14.25
CA VAL A 368 -19.13 -4.91 15.02
C VAL A 368 -18.91 -6.38 15.36
N VAL A 369 -17.69 -6.89 15.13
CA VAL A 369 -17.30 -8.27 15.44
C VAL A 369 -16.12 -8.30 16.40
N CYS A 370 -16.28 -9.04 17.50
CA CYS A 370 -15.27 -9.23 18.54
C CYS A 370 -15.17 -10.69 18.99
N ASP A 371 -14.11 -11.06 19.72
CA ASP A 371 -14.09 -12.35 20.40
C ASP A 371 -15.05 -12.36 21.62
N GLN A 372 -15.23 -13.53 22.22
CA GLN A 372 -16.11 -13.66 23.39
C GLN A 372 -15.42 -13.41 24.75
N GLY A 373 -14.29 -12.71 24.74
CA GLY A 373 -13.55 -12.33 25.95
C GLY A 373 -14.43 -11.57 26.95
N SER A 374 -14.14 -11.72 28.24
CA SER A 374 -14.90 -11.04 29.30
C SER A 374 -14.88 -9.52 29.16
N ASN A 375 -13.75 -8.94 28.76
CA ASN A 375 -13.61 -7.51 28.51
C ASN A 375 -14.46 -7.05 27.31
N ASN A 376 -14.50 -7.82 26.23
CA ASN A 376 -15.28 -7.50 25.03
C ASN A 376 -16.79 -7.60 25.30
N ARG A 377 -17.22 -8.64 26.02
CA ARG A 377 -18.62 -8.72 26.50
C ARG A 377 -18.99 -7.55 27.39
N LYS A 378 -18.11 -7.15 28.32
CA LYS A 378 -18.33 -5.96 29.17
C LYS A 378 -18.41 -4.68 28.31
N ALA A 379 -17.56 -4.55 27.30
CA ALA A 379 -17.54 -3.39 26.41
C ALA A 379 -18.85 -3.25 25.62
N LEU A 380 -19.36 -4.35 25.06
CA LEU A 380 -20.64 -4.36 24.34
C LEU A 380 -21.82 -4.07 25.30
N ALA A 381 -21.80 -4.64 26.50
CA ALA A 381 -22.80 -4.37 27.52
C ALA A 381 -22.82 -2.89 27.95
N SER A 382 -21.65 -2.25 28.08
CA SER A 382 -21.52 -0.82 28.35
C SER A 382 -22.11 0.08 27.24
N LEU A 383 -22.21 -0.43 26.01
CA LEU A 383 -22.84 0.27 24.88
C LEU A 383 -24.34 -0.05 24.74
N GLY A 384 -24.91 -0.82 25.67
CA GLY A 384 -26.34 -1.17 25.68
C GLY A 384 -26.70 -2.48 24.98
N ALA A 385 -25.71 -3.22 24.45
CA ALA A 385 -25.97 -4.50 23.83
C ALA A 385 -26.17 -5.58 24.90
N SER A 386 -27.11 -6.49 24.67
CA SER A 386 -27.45 -7.60 25.55
C SER A 386 -27.86 -8.83 24.74
N LYS A 387 -28.11 -9.94 25.44
CA LYS A 387 -28.55 -11.19 24.81
C LYS A 387 -29.77 -10.98 23.94
N ASP A 388 -30.75 -10.21 24.42
CA ASP A 388 -32.02 -9.99 23.73
C ASP A 388 -31.95 -8.81 22.76
N ASN A 389 -31.14 -7.79 23.06
CA ASN A 389 -30.89 -6.66 22.18
C ASN A 389 -29.43 -6.63 21.71
N VAL A 390 -29.16 -7.23 20.56
CA VAL A 390 -27.81 -7.33 19.97
C VAL A 390 -27.35 -6.05 19.26
N LYS A 391 -28.14 -4.97 19.33
CA LYS A 391 -27.86 -3.70 18.66
C LYS A 391 -27.26 -2.67 19.62
N ILE A 392 -26.43 -1.79 19.06
CA ILE A 392 -25.98 -0.55 19.70
C ILE A 392 -26.39 0.65 18.84
N PHE A 393 -26.52 1.82 19.46
CA PHE A 393 -26.90 3.06 18.79
C PHE A 393 -25.75 4.06 18.85
N ILE A 394 -25.26 4.49 17.69
CA ILE A 394 -24.20 5.49 17.56
C ILE A 394 -24.68 6.55 16.56
N ASN A 395 -24.74 7.82 17.00
CA ASN A 395 -25.32 8.95 16.25
C ASN A 395 -26.71 8.66 15.65
N GLY A 396 -27.56 7.92 16.37
CA GLY A 396 -28.90 7.55 15.90
C GLY A 396 -28.95 6.44 14.86
N MET A 397 -27.80 5.86 14.46
CA MET A 397 -27.73 4.70 13.57
C MET A 397 -27.66 3.40 14.39
N GLU A 398 -28.45 2.42 13.99
CA GLU A 398 -28.41 1.06 14.53
C GLU A 398 -27.21 0.29 13.97
N ILE A 399 -26.41 -0.30 14.85
CA ILE A 399 -25.26 -1.14 14.50
C ILE A 399 -25.40 -2.47 15.22
N TYR A 400 -25.35 -3.58 14.48
CA TYR A 400 -25.42 -4.92 15.04
C TYR A 400 -24.09 -5.31 15.69
N THR A 401 -24.12 -6.17 16.69
CA THR A 401 -22.92 -6.68 17.34
C THR A 401 -22.93 -8.19 17.31
N CYS A 402 -21.80 -8.83 17.02
CA CYS A 402 -21.70 -10.29 17.05
C CYS A 402 -20.33 -10.76 17.52
N PHE A 403 -20.26 -12.04 17.85
CA PHE A 403 -19.03 -12.71 18.23
C PHE A 403 -18.46 -13.53 17.08
N ASP A 404 -17.13 -13.68 17.07
CA ASP A 404 -16.41 -14.45 16.08
C ASP A 404 -16.82 -15.94 16.06
N THR A 405 -17.47 -16.36 14.97
CA THR A 405 -18.01 -17.71 14.81
C THR A 405 -16.92 -18.81 14.87
N PRO A 406 -15.76 -18.69 14.18
CA PRO A 406 -14.59 -19.55 14.37
C PRO A 406 -14.17 -19.74 15.83
N HIS A 407 -14.16 -18.68 16.63
CA HIS A 407 -13.86 -18.76 18.05
C HIS A 407 -14.96 -19.41 18.90
N LEU A 408 -16.23 -19.22 18.53
CA LEU A 408 -17.36 -19.88 19.17
C LEU A 408 -17.31 -21.40 18.96
N ILE A 409 -17.06 -21.89 17.74
CA ILE A 409 -16.98 -23.33 17.47
C ILE A 409 -15.78 -23.98 18.17
N LYS A 410 -14.65 -23.26 18.23
CA LYS A 410 -13.47 -23.68 19.01
C LYS A 410 -13.80 -23.83 20.49
N SER A 411 -14.54 -22.87 21.06
CA SER A 411 -14.97 -22.89 22.45
C SER A 411 -15.98 -24.01 22.71
N LEU A 412 -16.92 -24.24 21.80
CA LEU A 412 -17.87 -25.35 21.86
C LEU A 412 -17.15 -26.69 21.86
N ARG A 413 -16.16 -26.91 20.97
CA ARG A 413 -15.34 -28.12 20.97
C ARG A 413 -14.63 -28.32 22.30
N ASN A 414 -14.01 -27.27 22.84
CA ASN A 414 -13.26 -27.35 24.09
C ASN A 414 -14.16 -27.70 25.28
N ASN A 415 -15.39 -27.19 25.31
CA ASN A 415 -16.38 -27.55 26.32
C ASN A 415 -16.91 -28.98 26.11
N PHE A 416 -17.16 -29.39 24.87
CA PHE A 416 -17.62 -30.74 24.54
C PHE A 416 -16.60 -31.82 24.95
N MET A 417 -15.31 -31.55 24.77
CA MET A 417 -14.21 -32.44 25.18
C MET A 417 -14.00 -32.49 26.71
N ASN A 418 -14.55 -31.55 27.47
CA ASN A 418 -14.34 -31.51 28.92
C ASN A 418 -15.20 -32.57 29.62
N THR A 419 -14.57 -33.62 30.13
CA THR A 419 -15.25 -34.76 30.79
C THR A 419 -16.02 -34.40 32.06
N LYS A 420 -15.78 -33.21 32.64
CA LYS A 420 -16.56 -32.70 33.78
C LYS A 420 -17.90 -32.11 33.37
N LEU A 421 -18.06 -31.78 32.09
CA LEU A 421 -19.25 -31.17 31.53
C LEU A 421 -20.11 -32.23 30.85
N LYS A 422 -21.40 -32.20 31.15
CA LYS A 422 -22.43 -32.98 30.48
C LYS A 422 -23.29 -32.05 29.67
N ILE A 423 -23.35 -32.25 28.35
CA ILE A 423 -24.17 -31.47 27.45
C ILE A 423 -25.46 -32.26 27.18
N VAL A 424 -26.60 -31.62 27.40
CA VAL A 424 -27.93 -32.16 27.16
C VAL A 424 -28.64 -31.22 26.21
N VAL A 425 -29.24 -31.77 25.14
CA VAL A 425 -29.98 -31.00 24.15
C VAL A 425 -31.39 -31.55 24.09
N ASP A 426 -32.38 -30.76 24.50
CA ASP A 426 -33.80 -31.18 24.50
C ASP A 426 -34.01 -32.51 25.26
N GLY A 427 -33.40 -32.63 26.44
CA GLY A 427 -33.43 -33.85 27.26
C GLY A 427 -32.50 -34.99 26.81
N ASN A 428 -31.88 -34.86 25.63
CA ASN A 428 -31.00 -35.89 25.08
C ASN A 428 -29.53 -35.59 25.37
N GLU A 429 -28.85 -36.50 26.06
CA GLU A 429 -27.42 -36.40 26.34
C GLU A 429 -26.57 -36.66 25.10
N VAL A 430 -25.51 -35.86 24.94
CA VAL A 430 -24.47 -36.04 23.92
C VAL A 430 -23.12 -36.23 24.60
N SER A 431 -22.26 -37.07 24.02
CA SER A 431 -21.03 -37.51 24.67
C SER A 431 -19.81 -37.44 23.77
N TRP A 432 -18.73 -36.83 24.27
CA TRP A 432 -17.42 -36.87 23.62
C TRP A 432 -16.90 -38.31 23.44
N HIS A 433 -17.27 -39.22 24.34
CA HIS A 433 -16.83 -40.61 24.28
C HIS A 433 -17.34 -41.32 23.02
N ASP A 434 -18.53 -40.97 22.54
CA ASP A 434 -19.06 -41.53 21.29
C ASP A 434 -18.11 -41.21 20.12
N PHE A 435 -17.65 -39.97 20.02
CA PHE A 435 -16.66 -39.56 19.02
C PHE A 435 -15.33 -40.33 19.17
N VAL A 436 -14.83 -40.45 20.41
CA VAL A 436 -13.56 -41.13 20.68
C VAL A 436 -13.62 -42.62 20.36
N ASP A 437 -14.71 -43.28 20.71
CA ASP A 437 -14.88 -44.72 20.50
C ASP A 437 -15.12 -45.05 19.02
N THR A 438 -15.92 -44.25 18.31
CA THR A 438 -16.03 -44.35 16.84
C THR A 438 -14.65 -44.12 16.19
N TYR A 439 -13.86 -43.15 16.65
CA TYR A 439 -12.51 -42.94 16.12
C TYR A 439 -11.59 -44.13 16.34
N LYS A 440 -11.61 -44.77 17.52
CA LYS A 440 -10.80 -45.96 17.80
C LYS A 440 -11.18 -47.14 16.89
N ILE A 441 -12.47 -47.30 16.57
CA ILE A 441 -12.96 -48.34 15.67
C ILE A 441 -12.48 -48.04 14.25
N ASP A 442 -12.73 -46.82 13.76
CA ASP A 442 -12.29 -46.35 12.44
C ASP A 442 -10.76 -46.47 12.26
N HIS A 443 -9.98 -46.05 13.26
CA HIS A 443 -8.52 -46.10 13.21
C HIS A 443 -7.96 -47.52 13.20
N LYS A 444 -8.67 -48.49 13.77
CA LYS A 444 -8.30 -49.92 13.74
C LYS A 444 -8.73 -50.64 12.46
N SER A 445 -9.52 -49.99 11.60
CA SER A 445 -9.93 -50.57 10.32
C SER A 445 -8.72 -50.71 9.39
N ASN A 446 -8.47 -51.94 8.94
CA ASN A 446 -7.36 -52.26 8.03
C ASN A 446 -7.71 -52.09 6.54
N VAL A 447 -8.95 -51.72 6.21
CA VAL A 447 -9.44 -51.68 4.82
C VAL A 447 -9.72 -50.26 4.37
N THR A 448 -10.71 -49.60 4.98
CA THR A 448 -11.11 -48.22 4.68
C THR A 448 -11.46 -47.47 5.95
N ARG A 449 -11.15 -46.18 5.98
CA ARG A 449 -11.47 -45.25 7.06
C ARG A 449 -12.53 -44.26 6.60
N ALA A 450 -13.58 -44.08 7.39
CA ALA A 450 -14.60 -43.05 7.23
C ALA A 450 -14.10 -41.68 7.74
N MET A 451 -13.27 -41.67 8.79
CA MET A 451 -12.77 -40.43 9.41
C MET A 451 -11.35 -40.04 8.96
N LEU A 452 -11.13 -39.95 7.64
CA LEU A 452 -9.82 -39.69 7.01
C LEU A 452 -9.10 -38.42 7.52
N LYS A 453 -9.87 -37.38 7.86
CA LYS A 453 -9.33 -36.08 8.33
C LYS A 453 -9.02 -36.07 9.83
N ILE A 454 -9.51 -37.07 10.57
CA ILE A 454 -9.36 -37.15 12.02
C ILE A 454 -8.13 -37.98 12.36
N THR A 455 -7.38 -37.46 13.32
CA THR A 455 -6.10 -37.97 13.82
C THR A 455 -6.09 -37.90 15.34
N ASP A 456 -5.09 -38.50 15.99
CA ASP A 456 -4.93 -38.44 17.45
C ASP A 456 -4.89 -37.00 18.00
N THR A 457 -4.43 -36.04 17.18
CA THR A 457 -4.41 -34.62 17.57
C THR A 457 -5.80 -34.01 17.73
N HIS A 458 -6.84 -34.62 17.16
CA HIS A 458 -8.23 -34.18 17.32
C HIS A 458 -8.83 -34.71 18.62
N VAL A 459 -8.47 -35.94 18.98
CA VAL A 459 -8.95 -36.63 20.19
C VAL A 459 -8.25 -36.11 21.43
N ASN A 460 -6.91 -35.99 21.36
CA ASN A 460 -6.05 -35.57 22.46
C ASN A 460 -5.17 -34.37 22.06
N PRO A 461 -5.77 -33.18 21.80
CA PRO A 461 -5.02 -32.00 21.39
C PRO A 461 -4.17 -31.44 22.54
N THR A 462 -2.92 -31.07 22.25
CA THR A 462 -2.10 -30.22 23.13
C THR A 462 -2.71 -28.82 23.29
N THR A 463 -2.26 -28.04 24.27
CA THR A 463 -2.76 -26.67 24.52
C THR A 463 -2.71 -25.79 23.27
N PHE A 464 -1.64 -25.88 22.48
CA PHE A 464 -1.51 -25.13 21.22
C PHE A 464 -2.45 -25.66 20.13
N GLN A 465 -2.65 -26.98 20.04
CA GLN A 465 -3.57 -27.59 19.08
C GLN A 465 -5.04 -27.28 19.42
N LYS A 466 -5.38 -27.08 20.70
CA LYS A 466 -6.71 -26.62 21.13
C LYS A 466 -7.07 -25.23 20.56
N MET A 467 -6.07 -24.42 20.23
CA MET A 467 -6.28 -23.09 19.63
C MET A 467 -6.61 -23.15 18.13
N LYS A 468 -6.31 -24.26 17.44
CA LYS A 468 -6.54 -24.38 16.01
C LYS A 468 -8.02 -24.61 15.70
N VAL A 469 -8.66 -23.63 15.05
CA VAL A 469 -10.06 -23.70 14.61
C VAL A 469 -10.27 -24.86 13.64
N LYS A 470 -9.32 -25.11 12.72
CA LYS A 470 -9.37 -26.23 11.77
C LYS A 470 -9.74 -27.56 12.44
N TYR A 471 -9.11 -27.90 13.55
CA TYR A 471 -9.39 -29.15 14.26
C TYR A 471 -10.77 -29.17 14.91
N ALA A 472 -11.25 -28.01 15.38
CA ALA A 472 -12.61 -27.91 15.93
C ALA A 472 -13.67 -28.12 14.85
N VAL A 473 -13.51 -27.49 13.69
CA VAL A 473 -14.43 -27.65 12.54
C VAL A 473 -14.42 -29.09 12.02
N GLN A 474 -13.24 -29.72 11.95
CA GLN A 474 -13.14 -31.12 11.52
C GLN A 474 -13.83 -32.11 12.46
N VAL A 475 -13.83 -31.85 13.78
CA VAL A 475 -14.57 -32.67 14.76
C VAL A 475 -16.08 -32.57 14.54
N PHE A 476 -16.59 -31.37 14.27
CA PHE A 476 -18.01 -31.14 14.00
C PHE A 476 -18.37 -31.36 12.53
N SER A 477 -17.61 -32.13 11.75
CA SER A 477 -17.91 -32.29 10.33
C SER A 477 -19.06 -33.27 10.07
N HIS A 478 -19.73 -33.08 8.93
CA HIS A 478 -20.73 -34.03 8.43
C HIS A 478 -20.20 -35.48 8.34
N SER A 479 -18.95 -35.67 7.89
CA SER A 479 -18.36 -37.01 7.77
C SER A 479 -18.18 -37.71 9.13
N VAL A 480 -17.85 -36.97 10.19
CA VAL A 480 -17.74 -37.53 11.55
C VAL A 480 -19.13 -37.87 12.08
N ALA A 481 -20.11 -36.99 11.88
CA ALA A 481 -21.50 -37.26 12.25
C ALA A 481 -22.04 -38.53 11.58
N ALA A 482 -21.80 -38.70 10.28
CA ALA A 482 -22.20 -39.88 9.52
C ALA A 482 -21.51 -41.15 10.04
N ALA A 483 -20.20 -41.10 10.33
CA ALA A 483 -19.48 -42.25 10.87
C ALA A 483 -20.04 -42.71 12.22
N ILE A 484 -20.34 -41.77 13.13
CA ILE A 484 -20.94 -42.09 14.44
C ILE A 484 -22.34 -42.69 14.25
N ALA A 485 -23.16 -42.13 13.35
CA ALA A 485 -24.49 -42.65 13.04
C ALA A 485 -24.42 -44.09 12.52
N THR A 486 -23.54 -44.36 11.56
CA THR A 486 -23.34 -45.71 11.02
C THR A 486 -22.91 -46.71 12.10
N CYS A 487 -21.89 -46.38 12.91
CA CYS A 487 -21.46 -47.28 13.99
C CYS A 487 -22.53 -47.51 15.06
N ALA A 488 -23.42 -46.54 15.28
CA ALA A 488 -24.56 -46.68 16.19
C ALA A 488 -25.65 -47.59 15.61
N GLU A 489 -25.90 -47.52 14.31
CA GLU A 489 -26.87 -48.37 13.61
C GLU A 489 -26.38 -49.81 13.41
N THR A 490 -25.10 -50.01 13.11
CA THR A 490 -24.49 -51.34 12.99
C THR A 490 -24.24 -52.01 14.34
N GLY A 491 -24.40 -51.28 15.45
CA GLY A 491 -24.20 -51.79 16.81
C GLY A 491 -22.74 -51.95 17.22
N GLU A 492 -21.80 -51.42 16.45
CA GLU A 492 -20.37 -51.36 16.77
C GLU A 492 -20.11 -50.45 17.97
N VAL A 493 -20.83 -49.31 18.04
CA VAL A 493 -20.84 -48.43 19.21
C VAL A 493 -22.12 -48.65 19.99
N ARG A 494 -22.01 -49.33 21.14
CA ARG A 494 -23.15 -49.64 22.03
C ARG A 494 -23.44 -48.53 23.04
N SER A 495 -23.41 -47.29 22.58
CA SER A 495 -23.72 -46.13 23.43
C SER A 495 -25.16 -45.66 23.22
N ARG A 496 -25.85 -45.36 24.32
CA ARG A 496 -27.21 -44.81 24.29
C ARG A 496 -27.25 -43.39 23.72
N THR A 497 -26.12 -42.68 23.74
CA THR A 497 -26.01 -41.28 23.30
C THR A 497 -25.51 -41.14 21.86
N ALA A 498 -25.01 -42.21 21.22
CA ALA A 498 -24.34 -42.11 19.91
C ALA A 498 -25.21 -41.49 18.81
N LYS A 499 -26.49 -41.87 18.71
CA LYS A 499 -27.44 -41.28 17.75
C LYS A 499 -27.69 -39.79 18.00
N ASN A 500 -27.77 -39.40 19.27
CA ASN A 500 -27.94 -38.01 19.67
C ASN A 500 -26.67 -37.20 19.37
N THR A 501 -25.49 -37.76 19.67
CA THR A 501 -24.19 -37.16 19.36
C THR A 501 -24.02 -36.96 17.85
N ALA A 502 -24.36 -37.95 17.02
CA ALA A 502 -24.32 -37.82 15.57
C ALA A 502 -25.22 -36.69 15.06
N SER A 503 -26.46 -36.63 15.57
CA SER A 503 -27.43 -35.59 15.21
C SER A 503 -26.94 -34.20 15.63
N PHE A 504 -26.37 -34.08 16.82
CA PHE A 504 -25.79 -32.84 17.34
C PHE A 504 -24.61 -32.37 16.48
N LEU A 505 -23.64 -33.24 16.15
CA LEU A 505 -22.51 -32.87 15.31
C LEU A 505 -22.96 -32.38 13.92
N LYS A 506 -23.90 -33.09 13.29
CA LYS A 506 -24.48 -32.67 12.01
C LYS A 506 -25.15 -31.31 12.12
N TYR A 507 -25.92 -31.08 13.18
CA TYR A 507 -26.64 -29.81 13.37
C TYR A 507 -25.68 -28.63 13.54
N ILE A 508 -24.59 -28.82 14.29
CA ILE A 508 -23.52 -27.83 14.43
C ILE A 508 -22.78 -27.60 13.09
N ASN A 509 -22.51 -28.65 12.31
CA ASN A 509 -21.93 -28.55 10.97
C ASN A 509 -22.77 -27.61 10.08
N ASP A 510 -24.04 -27.96 9.91
CA ASP A 510 -24.95 -27.26 8.99
C ASP A 510 -25.12 -25.78 9.42
N THR A 511 -25.20 -25.53 10.74
CA THR A 511 -25.29 -24.17 11.26
C THR A 511 -24.00 -23.37 11.04
N PHE A 512 -22.84 -24.00 11.25
CA PHE A 512 -21.55 -23.34 11.05
C PHE A 512 -21.32 -23.00 9.57
N ASP A 513 -21.71 -23.88 8.65
CA ASP A 513 -21.68 -23.62 7.21
C ASP A 513 -22.52 -22.38 6.85
N CYS A 514 -23.72 -22.24 7.45
CA CYS A 514 -24.58 -21.06 7.25
C CYS A 514 -23.92 -19.77 7.77
N LEU A 515 -23.17 -19.84 8.86
CA LEU A 515 -22.46 -18.71 9.46
C LEU A 515 -21.11 -18.39 8.79
N ASN A 516 -20.67 -19.19 7.82
CA ASN A 516 -19.39 -19.01 7.14
C ASN A 516 -19.49 -19.11 5.60
N SER A 517 -20.65 -18.76 5.04
CA SER A 517 -20.91 -18.79 3.60
C SER A 517 -20.03 -17.79 2.83
N ARG A 518 -19.40 -18.26 1.76
CA ARG A 518 -18.48 -17.47 0.90
C ARG A 518 -19.04 -17.15 -0.47
N VAL A 519 -20.07 -17.89 -0.88
CA VAL A 519 -20.67 -17.80 -2.21
C VAL A 519 -22.17 -17.65 -2.07
N VAL A 520 -22.79 -16.97 -3.04
CA VAL A 520 -24.25 -16.78 -3.05
C VAL A 520 -24.97 -18.12 -3.25
N LYS A 521 -24.42 -18.99 -4.10
CA LYS A 521 -24.96 -20.31 -4.40
C LYS A 521 -23.84 -21.36 -4.30
N ALA A 522 -24.11 -22.44 -3.58
CA ALA A 522 -23.23 -23.58 -3.41
C ALA A 522 -24.02 -24.88 -3.65
N ALA A 523 -23.31 -25.98 -3.89
CA ALA A 523 -23.92 -27.32 -3.98
C ALA A 523 -24.52 -27.75 -2.62
N ASN A 524 -23.85 -27.39 -1.52
CA ASN A 524 -24.42 -27.53 -0.17
C ASN A 524 -25.36 -26.33 0.10
N PRO A 525 -26.67 -26.54 0.31
CA PRO A 525 -27.62 -25.46 0.60
C PRO A 525 -27.23 -24.63 1.82
N TYR A 526 -26.60 -25.24 2.83
CA TYR A 526 -26.19 -24.55 4.05
C TYR A 526 -24.95 -23.67 3.86
N ASN A 527 -24.22 -23.81 2.76
CA ASN A 527 -23.05 -22.97 2.45
C ASN A 527 -23.40 -21.83 1.47
N CYS A 528 -24.69 -21.61 1.22
CA CYS A 528 -25.17 -20.47 0.43
C CYS A 528 -25.27 -19.23 1.32
N GLY A 529 -24.93 -18.07 0.75
CA GLY A 529 -25.19 -16.77 1.36
C GLY A 529 -26.68 -16.57 1.66
N LEU A 530 -26.99 -15.72 2.63
CA LEU A 530 -28.36 -15.28 2.82
C LEU A 530 -28.80 -14.55 1.55
N SER A 531 -30.00 -14.83 1.07
CA SER A 531 -30.52 -14.22 -0.15
C SER A 531 -32.03 -14.12 -0.14
N THR A 532 -32.57 -13.18 -0.91
CA THR A 532 -34.02 -13.07 -1.10
C THR A 532 -34.57 -14.21 -1.98
N TYR A 533 -33.71 -14.86 -2.74
CA TYR A 533 -34.05 -15.96 -3.65
C TYR A 533 -34.13 -17.32 -2.94
N ASN A 534 -33.36 -17.49 -1.87
CA ASN A 534 -33.24 -18.75 -1.15
C ASN A 534 -33.24 -18.51 0.36
N THR A 535 -34.25 -19.09 1.03
CA THR A 535 -34.48 -18.95 2.47
C THR A 535 -33.88 -20.10 3.29
N PHE A 536 -33.27 -21.13 2.69
CA PHE A 536 -32.72 -22.29 3.42
C PHE A 536 -31.75 -21.88 4.53
N THR A 537 -30.80 -20.98 4.23
CA THR A 537 -29.83 -20.46 5.20
C THR A 537 -30.53 -19.71 6.34
N THR A 538 -31.47 -18.82 6.02
CA THR A 538 -32.24 -18.04 7.01
C THR A 538 -33.08 -18.94 7.90
N THR A 539 -33.78 -19.91 7.33
CA THR A 539 -34.59 -20.89 8.05
C THR A 539 -33.72 -21.72 8.99
N ARG A 540 -32.59 -22.25 8.50
CA ARG A 540 -31.68 -23.05 9.36
C ARG A 540 -31.09 -22.20 10.49
N LEU A 541 -30.75 -20.93 10.25
CA LEU A 541 -30.29 -20.04 11.31
C LEU A 541 -31.39 -19.76 12.35
N ALA A 542 -32.64 -19.57 11.93
CA ALA A 542 -33.77 -19.39 12.84
C ALA A 542 -34.06 -20.66 13.67
N GLU A 543 -34.02 -21.84 13.05
CA GLU A 543 -34.10 -23.13 13.75
C GLU A 543 -32.93 -23.29 14.73
N ALA A 544 -31.72 -22.90 14.32
CA ALA A 544 -30.54 -23.01 15.15
C ALA A 544 -30.64 -22.12 16.39
N LEU A 545 -31.22 -20.92 16.28
CA LEU A 545 -31.47 -20.06 17.43
C LEU A 545 -32.31 -20.78 18.50
N GLN A 546 -33.36 -21.49 18.09
CA GLN A 546 -34.19 -22.29 18.99
C GLN A 546 -33.43 -23.51 19.52
N TYR A 547 -32.65 -24.17 18.67
CA TYR A 547 -31.85 -25.33 19.04
C TYR A 547 -30.83 -24.98 20.13
N PHE A 548 -30.08 -23.87 19.98
CA PHE A 548 -29.13 -23.40 20.98
C PHE A 548 -29.78 -22.98 22.30
N GLN A 549 -31.06 -22.62 22.32
CA GLN A 549 -31.80 -22.34 23.56
C GLN A 549 -32.10 -23.60 24.36
N LYS A 550 -32.21 -24.75 23.69
CA LYS A 550 -32.49 -26.06 24.31
C LYS A 550 -31.22 -26.76 24.83
N ILE A 551 -30.05 -26.16 24.65
CA ILE A 551 -28.78 -26.73 25.11
C ILE A 551 -28.58 -26.37 26.58
N GLU A 552 -28.57 -27.38 27.42
CA GLU A 552 -28.28 -27.30 28.85
C GLU A 552 -26.94 -27.97 29.12
N ILE A 553 -26.14 -27.36 30.00
CA ILE A 553 -24.84 -27.90 30.38
C ILE A 553 -24.78 -28.05 31.88
N PHE A 554 -24.34 -29.22 32.33
CA PHE A 554 -24.24 -29.59 33.74
C PHE A 554 -22.79 -29.89 34.10
N GLU A 555 -22.37 -29.47 35.30
CA GLU A 555 -21.09 -29.84 35.91
C GLU A 555 -21.40 -30.48 37.27
N ASN A 556 -20.99 -31.73 37.47
CA ASN A 556 -21.26 -32.49 38.71
C ASN A 556 -22.75 -32.45 39.14
N GLY A 557 -23.67 -32.54 38.18
CA GLY A 557 -25.11 -32.53 38.43
C GLY A 557 -25.74 -31.16 38.66
N ARG A 558 -24.99 -30.06 38.58
CA ARG A 558 -25.51 -28.68 38.69
C ARG A 558 -25.47 -27.98 37.34
N ALA A 559 -26.54 -27.24 37.02
CA ALA A 559 -26.59 -26.43 35.81
C ALA A 559 -25.47 -25.37 35.80
N ARG A 560 -24.78 -25.26 34.67
CA ARG A 560 -23.60 -24.43 34.48
C ARG A 560 -23.90 -23.32 33.46
N ASN A 561 -24.37 -22.19 33.95
CA ASN A 561 -24.83 -21.07 33.10
C ASN A 561 -23.70 -20.14 32.60
N ASN A 562 -22.46 -20.34 33.03
CA ASN A 562 -21.33 -19.49 32.63
C ASN A 562 -20.57 -20.03 31.40
N ILE A 563 -21.21 -20.86 30.59
CA ILE A 563 -20.67 -21.34 29.31
C ILE A 563 -21.16 -20.39 28.21
N TYR A 564 -20.37 -19.34 28.03
CA TYR A 564 -20.78 -18.23 27.18
C TYR A 564 -20.91 -18.62 25.70
N CYS A 565 -20.18 -19.62 25.18
CA CYS A 565 -20.19 -19.92 23.75
C CYS A 565 -21.59 -20.23 23.19
N ILE A 566 -22.46 -20.85 23.99
CA ILE A 566 -23.86 -21.12 23.60
C ILE A 566 -24.64 -19.80 23.44
N GLU A 567 -24.54 -18.91 24.42
CA GLU A 567 -25.13 -17.57 24.33
C GLU A 567 -24.50 -16.75 23.20
N GLY A 568 -23.21 -16.96 22.92
CA GLY A 568 -22.50 -16.33 21.82
C GLY A 568 -23.05 -16.73 20.46
N PHE A 569 -23.35 -18.02 20.25
CA PHE A 569 -24.04 -18.47 19.04
C PHE A 569 -25.44 -17.85 18.90
N GLN A 570 -26.23 -17.84 19.98
CA GLN A 570 -27.56 -17.21 19.97
C GLN A 570 -27.47 -15.72 19.61
N TRP A 571 -26.51 -15.00 20.19
CA TRP A 571 -26.27 -13.59 19.91
C TRP A 571 -25.87 -13.37 18.44
N THR A 572 -24.87 -14.10 17.95
CA THR A 572 -24.38 -13.97 16.58
C THR A 572 -25.47 -14.30 15.56
N ILE A 573 -26.25 -15.36 15.78
CA ILE A 573 -27.36 -15.75 14.90
C ILE A 573 -28.43 -14.64 14.88
N ARG A 574 -28.84 -14.13 16.05
CA ARG A 574 -29.82 -13.04 16.16
C ARG A 574 -29.33 -11.77 15.45
N ALA A 575 -28.04 -11.46 15.57
CA ALA A 575 -27.44 -10.30 14.92
C ALA A 575 -27.41 -10.44 13.39
N ILE A 576 -27.05 -11.61 12.87
CA ILE A 576 -27.01 -11.88 11.42
C ILE A 576 -28.42 -11.84 10.83
N LEU A 577 -29.40 -12.47 11.48
CA LEU A 577 -30.79 -12.44 11.03
C LEU A 577 -31.36 -11.00 11.05
N GLY A 578 -31.14 -10.27 12.15
CA GLY A 578 -31.60 -8.88 12.25
C GLY A 578 -30.94 -7.94 11.23
N LEU A 579 -29.64 -8.12 11.00
CA LEU A 579 -28.94 -7.38 9.95
C LEU A 579 -29.50 -7.72 8.57
N TRP A 580 -29.74 -9.00 8.29
CA TRP A 580 -30.31 -9.44 7.03
C TRP A 580 -31.69 -8.81 6.78
N ASP A 581 -32.57 -8.82 7.77
CA ASP A 581 -33.88 -8.17 7.69
C ASP A 581 -33.78 -6.67 7.41
N SER A 582 -32.78 -6.00 7.99
CA SER A 582 -32.50 -4.58 7.70
C SER A 582 -31.99 -4.38 6.27
N LEU A 583 -31.12 -5.27 5.78
CA LEU A 583 -30.54 -5.16 4.44
C LEU A 583 -31.57 -5.46 3.34
N VAL A 584 -32.50 -6.38 3.58
CA VAL A 584 -33.61 -6.64 2.66
C VAL A 584 -34.51 -5.41 2.52
N LYS A 585 -34.77 -4.69 3.62
CA LYS A 585 -35.51 -3.41 3.58
C LYS A 585 -34.77 -2.32 2.79
N ASP A 586 -33.44 -2.38 2.77
CA ASP A 586 -32.57 -1.50 2.01
C ASP A 586 -32.33 -2.00 0.56
N ASP A 587 -33.12 -2.97 0.07
CA ASP A 587 -33.08 -3.55 -1.28
C ASP A 587 -31.79 -4.33 -1.65
N TYR A 588 -31.09 -4.87 -0.64
CA TYR A 588 -29.98 -5.79 -0.89
C TYR A 588 -30.47 -7.23 -1.13
N LYS A 589 -29.94 -7.85 -2.19
CA LYS A 589 -30.39 -9.18 -2.67
C LYS A 589 -29.72 -10.38 -2.00
N TYR A 590 -28.51 -10.20 -1.47
CA TYR A 590 -27.77 -11.26 -0.80
C TYR A 590 -26.78 -10.71 0.24
N MET A 591 -26.32 -11.55 1.17
CA MET A 591 -25.28 -11.26 2.15
C MET A 591 -24.41 -12.49 2.40
N LEU A 592 -23.09 -12.31 2.42
CA LEU A 592 -22.12 -13.37 2.69
C LEU A 592 -21.69 -13.36 4.16
N THR A 593 -21.93 -14.45 4.88
CA THR A 593 -21.64 -14.53 6.33
C THR A 593 -20.15 -14.69 6.64
N SER A 594 -19.34 -15.16 5.70
CA SER A 594 -17.87 -15.17 5.82
C SER A 594 -17.22 -13.78 5.92
N ARG A 595 -17.98 -12.70 5.69
CA ARG A 595 -17.53 -11.32 5.94
C ARG A 595 -17.75 -10.87 7.39
N ILE A 596 -18.41 -11.70 8.18
CA ILE A 596 -18.86 -11.44 9.56
C ILE A 596 -18.06 -12.33 10.51
N ASN A 597 -16.73 -12.28 10.41
CA ASN A 597 -15.80 -12.99 11.27
C ASN A 597 -14.46 -12.23 11.37
N GLN A 598 -13.58 -12.68 12.27
CA GLN A 598 -12.30 -12.03 12.54
C GLN A 598 -11.12 -12.62 11.78
N ASP A 599 -11.34 -13.60 10.90
CA ASP A 599 -10.29 -14.23 10.10
C ASP A 599 -9.39 -13.22 9.36
N PRO A 600 -9.92 -12.16 8.70
CA PRO A 600 -9.08 -11.13 8.07
C PRO A 600 -8.11 -10.44 9.02
N LEU A 601 -8.55 -10.20 10.26
CA LEU A 601 -7.76 -9.55 11.31
C LEU A 601 -6.69 -10.49 11.86
N GLU A 602 -7.02 -11.76 12.09
CA GLU A 602 -6.05 -12.77 12.51
C GLU A 602 -4.98 -13.04 11.43
N ASN A 603 -5.41 -13.11 10.17
CA ASN A 603 -4.51 -13.18 9.01
C ASN A 603 -3.59 -11.97 8.97
N PHE A 604 -4.11 -10.78 9.24
CA PHE A 604 -3.33 -9.56 9.30
C PHE A 604 -2.28 -9.58 10.42
N PHE A 605 -2.62 -10.09 11.62
CA PHE A 605 -1.66 -10.30 12.69
C PHE A 605 -0.56 -11.29 12.31
N SER A 606 -0.90 -12.34 11.58
CA SER A 606 0.09 -13.30 11.06
C SER A 606 1.07 -12.64 10.08
N VAL A 607 0.58 -11.77 9.19
CA VAL A 607 1.44 -10.96 8.30
C VAL A 607 2.38 -10.07 9.11
N ILE A 608 1.92 -9.44 10.19
CA ILE A 608 2.75 -8.60 11.05
C ILE A 608 3.87 -9.42 11.73
N ARG A 609 3.55 -10.61 12.27
CA ARG A 609 4.55 -11.50 12.91
C ARG A 609 5.61 -11.97 11.93
N ASN A 610 5.20 -12.39 10.73
CA ASN A 610 6.10 -12.93 9.71
C ASN A 610 7.17 -11.92 9.26
N ARG A 611 6.80 -10.65 9.14
CA ARG A 611 7.73 -9.62 8.65
C ARG A 611 8.95 -9.36 9.53
N ASN A 612 8.89 -9.71 10.80
CA ASN A 612 9.99 -9.53 11.73
C ASN A 612 10.84 -10.80 11.86
N GLY A 613 10.90 -11.63 10.81
CA GLY A 613 11.61 -12.92 10.82
C GLY A 613 10.89 -13.99 11.62
N TYR A 614 9.55 -14.08 11.48
CA TYR A 614 8.68 -14.91 12.34
C TYR A 614 8.82 -14.58 13.83
N ASN A 615 8.93 -13.30 14.18
CA ASN A 615 8.86 -12.89 15.58
C ASN A 615 7.43 -13.03 16.10
N ALA A 616 7.19 -14.04 16.94
CA ALA A 616 5.90 -14.33 17.54
C ALA A 616 5.33 -13.14 18.35
N GLN A 617 6.20 -12.30 18.91
CA GLN A 617 5.84 -11.14 19.72
C GLN A 617 6.67 -9.91 19.28
N PRO A 618 6.18 -9.12 18.32
CA PRO A 618 6.85 -7.87 17.94
C PRO A 618 6.86 -6.88 19.10
N THR A 619 7.87 -6.00 19.15
CA THR A 619 7.84 -4.80 20.00
C THR A 619 6.84 -3.79 19.44
N VAL A 620 6.42 -2.80 20.25
CA VAL A 620 5.52 -1.71 19.78
C VAL A 620 6.05 -1.03 18.52
N LYS A 621 7.36 -0.74 18.47
CA LYS A 621 8.02 -0.18 17.29
C LYS A 621 7.91 -1.08 16.06
N GLN A 622 8.19 -2.38 16.22
CA GLN A 622 8.09 -3.35 15.13
C GLN A 622 6.66 -3.52 14.63
N PHE A 623 5.68 -3.55 15.54
CA PHE A 623 4.26 -3.59 15.22
C PHE A 623 3.85 -2.37 14.40
N ARG A 624 4.15 -1.16 14.87
CA ARG A 624 3.84 0.09 14.18
C ARG A 624 4.46 0.16 12.78
N ILE A 625 5.75 -0.17 12.65
CA ILE A 625 6.44 -0.17 11.35
C ILE A 625 5.80 -1.20 10.40
N ALA A 626 5.48 -2.39 10.90
CA ALA A 626 4.82 -3.41 10.10
C ALA A 626 3.43 -2.94 9.61
N LEU A 627 2.66 -2.31 10.51
CA LEU A 627 1.35 -1.72 10.23
C LEU A 627 1.44 -0.62 9.17
N GLN A 628 2.33 0.35 9.35
CA GLN A 628 2.60 1.44 8.40
C GLN A 628 2.93 0.93 6.99
N HIS A 629 3.86 -0.01 6.90
CA HIS A 629 4.22 -0.63 5.62
C HIS A 629 3.05 -1.44 5.01
N ASN A 630 2.18 -2.06 5.83
CA ASN A 630 0.99 -2.78 5.32
C ASN A 630 -0.01 -1.81 4.69
N MET A 631 -0.26 -0.69 5.38
CA MET A 631 -1.13 0.38 4.88
C MET A 631 -0.60 1.01 3.59
N HIS A 632 0.73 0.99 3.38
CA HIS A 632 1.35 1.63 2.23
C HIS A 632 1.57 0.71 1.01
N ILE A 633 1.91 -0.57 1.22
CA ILE A 633 2.46 -1.40 0.14
C ILE A 633 1.55 -2.57 -0.29
N ARG A 634 0.60 -3.04 0.52
CA ARG A 634 0.01 -4.36 0.27
C ARG A 634 -1.52 -4.46 0.26
N LEU A 635 -2.07 -4.23 -0.92
CA LEU A 635 -2.81 -5.28 -1.63
C LEU A 635 -1.94 -6.56 -1.75
N GLN A 636 -2.56 -7.74 -1.71
CA GLN A 636 -2.01 -9.10 -2.00
C GLN A 636 -1.69 -10.05 -0.83
N ALA A 637 -2.60 -11.02 -0.74
CA ALA A 637 -2.53 -12.45 -0.43
C ALA A 637 -1.83 -12.90 0.87
N PRO A 638 -2.54 -13.67 1.73
CA PRO A 638 -1.96 -14.36 2.88
C PRO A 638 -0.99 -15.47 2.46
N VAL A 639 -0.19 -15.92 3.44
CA VAL A 639 0.80 -16.99 3.31
C VAL A 639 0.11 -18.34 3.49
N ASP A 640 0.40 -19.30 2.60
CA ASP A 640 0.01 -20.69 2.78
C ASP A 640 0.63 -21.23 4.09
N GLY A 641 -0.23 -21.51 5.07
CA GLY A 641 0.16 -22.06 6.38
C GLY A 641 -0.44 -21.36 7.60
N ALA A 642 -1.27 -20.32 7.45
CA ALA A 642 -2.03 -19.74 8.56
C ALA A 642 -3.14 -20.71 9.05
N ASN A 643 -3.51 -20.62 10.33
CA ASN A 643 -4.62 -21.41 10.90
C ASN A 643 -6.01 -20.98 10.37
N CYS A 644 -6.06 -19.89 9.59
CA CYS A 644 -7.23 -19.32 8.93
C CYS A 644 -7.05 -19.42 7.41
N GLU A 645 -8.16 -19.57 6.70
CA GLU A 645 -8.16 -19.73 5.24
C GLU A 645 -7.78 -18.43 4.52
N VAL A 646 -7.36 -18.56 3.25
CA VAL A 646 -6.92 -17.44 2.40
C VAL A 646 -8.04 -16.40 2.26
N ASP A 647 -7.75 -15.17 2.66
CA ASP A 647 -8.64 -14.01 2.58
C ASP A 647 -8.65 -13.42 1.15
N ALA A 648 -9.85 -13.26 0.58
CA ALA A 648 -10.08 -12.79 -0.79
C ALA A 648 -10.19 -11.25 -0.91
N ASP A 649 -10.08 -10.53 0.20
CA ASP A 649 -10.23 -9.08 0.22
C ASP A 649 -8.94 -8.31 -0.09
N ASP A 650 -9.09 -7.23 -0.84
CA ASP A 650 -8.04 -6.28 -1.22
C ASP A 650 -7.89 -5.16 -0.17
N ILE A 651 -6.68 -4.61 0.05
CA ILE A 651 -6.54 -3.44 0.93
C ILE A 651 -6.99 -2.18 0.17
N LEU A 652 -7.80 -1.33 0.81
CA LEU A 652 -8.28 -0.09 0.18
C LEU A 652 -7.10 0.83 -0.19
N GLU A 653 -6.90 1.09 -1.48
CA GLU A 653 -5.85 2.02 -1.95
C GLU A 653 -6.21 3.47 -1.64
N LEU A 654 -5.36 4.15 -0.86
CA LEU A 654 -5.49 5.55 -0.48
C LEU A 654 -4.27 6.34 -1.01
N TYR A 655 -4.22 6.61 -2.32
CA TYR A 655 -3.11 7.38 -2.93
C TYR A 655 -3.48 8.82 -3.27
N ASP A 656 -2.52 9.72 -3.02
CA ASP A 656 -2.49 11.14 -3.42
C ASP A 656 -2.17 11.27 -4.92
N ASN A 657 -2.98 12.06 -5.64
CA ASN A 657 -2.64 12.61 -6.95
C ASN A 657 -2.24 14.10 -6.89
N HIS A 658 -1.96 14.65 -5.72
CA HIS A 658 -1.64 16.07 -5.58
C HIS A 658 -0.26 16.29 -4.98
N ASP A 659 0.74 16.22 -5.85
CA ASP A 659 1.96 17.02 -5.74
C ASP A 659 2.33 17.47 -7.15
N HIS A 660 1.61 18.50 -7.64
CA HIS A 660 2.05 19.63 -8.48
C HIS A 660 0.83 20.33 -9.12
N PRO A 661 0.88 21.67 -9.28
CA PRO A 661 -0.26 22.48 -9.71
C PRO A 661 -0.53 22.31 -11.21
N ASN A 662 -1.83 22.27 -11.55
CA ASN A 662 -2.46 22.46 -12.85
C ASN A 662 -1.56 22.44 -14.10
N ASN A 663 -1.67 21.36 -14.87
CA ASN A 663 -1.76 21.50 -16.32
C ASN A 663 -2.94 20.66 -16.81
N SER A 664 -4.04 21.38 -17.09
CA SER A 664 -5.18 20.86 -17.84
C SER A 664 -4.74 20.53 -19.25
N THR A 665 -4.76 19.25 -19.64
CA THR A 665 -5.11 18.77 -20.99
C THR A 665 -4.93 17.25 -21.07
N SER A 666 -6.03 16.52 -20.84
CA SER A 666 -6.41 15.28 -21.55
C SER A 666 -7.55 14.61 -20.77
N LYS A 667 -8.75 15.17 -20.90
CA LYS A 667 -9.96 14.36 -20.78
C LYS A 667 -10.05 13.55 -22.07
N ASP A 668 -10.41 12.28 -21.91
CA ASP A 668 -10.74 11.25 -22.91
C ASP A 668 -9.78 10.05 -22.87
N TYR A 669 -10.39 8.86 -22.88
CA TYR A 669 -9.86 7.53 -22.58
C TYR A 669 -9.84 7.11 -21.11
N GLN A 670 -11.04 6.94 -20.53
CA GLN A 670 -11.40 5.81 -19.66
C GLN A 670 -12.91 5.85 -19.36
N ARG A 671 -13.70 5.50 -20.38
CA ARG A 671 -15.06 4.95 -20.24
C ARG A 671 -15.12 3.77 -21.22
N GLU A 672 -15.91 2.76 -20.85
CA GLU A 672 -16.05 1.46 -21.51
C GLU A 672 -15.01 0.41 -21.12
N VAL A 673 -15.24 -0.25 -19.98
CA VAL A 673 -15.54 -1.69 -19.92
C VAL A 673 -16.26 -1.90 -18.59
N TYR A 674 -17.56 -2.17 -18.60
CA TYR A 674 -18.35 -2.96 -17.62
C TYR A 674 -19.84 -2.70 -17.87
N THR A 675 -20.41 -3.32 -18.91
CA THR A 675 -21.84 -3.66 -19.01
C THR A 675 -22.02 -4.59 -20.21
N SER A 676 -22.29 -5.86 -19.96
CA SER A 676 -23.23 -6.66 -20.76
C SER A 676 -23.62 -7.90 -19.96
N CYS A 677 -24.61 -7.74 -19.08
CA CYS A 677 -25.56 -8.81 -18.81
C CYS A 677 -26.37 -8.96 -20.09
N ASN A 678 -26.30 -10.13 -20.73
CA ASN A 678 -27.32 -10.57 -21.67
C ASN A 678 -27.95 -11.82 -21.08
N ASP A 679 -29.21 -11.65 -20.67
CA ASP A 679 -30.21 -12.70 -20.71
C ASP A 679 -30.25 -13.28 -22.12
N ASN A 680 -30.19 -14.60 -22.22
CA ASN A 680 -30.84 -15.36 -23.29
C ASN A 680 -30.96 -16.81 -22.81
N ASP A 681 -32.22 -17.19 -22.59
CA ASP A 681 -32.70 -18.55 -22.46
C ASP A 681 -32.16 -19.42 -23.60
N LEU A 682 -31.52 -20.53 -23.25
CA LEU A 682 -31.41 -21.69 -24.13
C LEU A 682 -31.51 -22.96 -23.29
N GLU A 683 -32.68 -23.59 -23.41
CA GLU A 683 -32.97 -24.97 -23.06
C GLU A 683 -31.91 -25.90 -23.65
N VAL A 684 -31.45 -26.87 -22.86
CA VAL A 684 -30.72 -28.04 -23.35
C VAL A 684 -31.47 -29.25 -22.85
N GLU A 685 -32.26 -29.84 -23.75
CA GLU A 685 -32.84 -31.16 -23.63
C GLU A 685 -31.73 -32.22 -23.49
N TYR A 686 -31.96 -33.15 -22.57
CA TYR A 686 -31.23 -34.41 -22.46
C TYR A 686 -31.91 -35.42 -23.38
N ASP A 687 -31.24 -35.83 -24.46
CA ASP A 687 -31.54 -37.08 -25.13
C ASP A 687 -30.45 -38.11 -24.79
N CYS A 688 -30.94 -39.23 -24.27
CA CYS A 688 -30.20 -40.46 -24.03
C CYS A 688 -30.07 -41.25 -25.32
N ASP A 689 -28.88 -41.83 -25.53
CA ASP A 689 -28.69 -43.15 -26.14
C ASP A 689 -27.70 -43.93 -25.27
#